data_AF-A0A4R9BRA2-F1
#
_entry.id   AF-A0A4R9BRA2-F1
#
_cell.length_a   1.000
_cell.length_b   1.000
_cell.length_c   1.000
_cell.angle_alpha   90.00
_cell.angle_beta   90.00
_cell.angle_gamma   90.00
#
_symmetry.space_group_name_H-M   'P 1'
#
loop_
_entity.id
_entity.type
_entity.pdbx_description
1 polymer ?
#
loop_
_entity_poly.entity_id
_entity_poly.type
_entity_poly.pdbx_seq_one_letter_code
_entity_poly.pdbx_strand_id
1 'polypeptide(L)'
;MKIGHMSPMVSMFSKQTGLVVGQSHSMQRSTMRNLDLSSGWSVLQDVHNSGEFFEIYNVAQFDATHAGSGISEWEPLEKLQHLQVALDPNPYWGRSLRHFNTAPWFYRLEFDLDEAAVPNAELRFSNVDYFGRVWLNGALLGDHEGYGTPFSFDVVDLLTPGRNVLVVKVWSPWDSSYADGSPEMRTLRINRDMAKGTYEHDDTLIPRDVNPVGIYGSVSLIVHDERQYLADTRVTARLDGANGVVTIAGNVMGENTEAQLTLRVRDMITGAIVTEQNRSVSGHFESEVVVAQPRLWSTWDHGDQGRYFVEAAIGDTFSDLGRVAFRTVSLKRTPLETSYRINDVPFYVRGTSYLPDAYLSTMTRERYLRDLRSMKNAGFNTVRVHVHIELPEFYDLCDELGLAVIQDTDYNWNHPTDKTWRERFIQVAHEMVLMLETHPCIITWVALNEPGNSAPTDEARDAAMSVSPGPQIIEALKTWDPTRPVIKGSWCVDDLESGDSHNYTGSLWAPDVSFTEIDGTTEKFNTEFGFDAPSSFAELTKYPDIAKRLSTISADIPELQEYQYTLTKYYIDHYRAQKDNPNSGYVQFMFIDVAPQSFYGVVSHAGLPKRGYDALFESNQPVSVFLRRTANEVSDVLLANDHPWSLGQMTVEWTVTNAEGATLSYGTELVDVGANSLETIASLGIKRDRYVGPITIVIVGADQEGRVISRSIYNDVFNHPRHPKGHPDRMSHELGVRLYGATS
;
A
#
# COMPACT_ATOMS: atom_id res chain seq x y z
N MET A 1 40.84 21.40 -46.49
CA MET A 1 41.85 21.54 -45.43
C MET A 1 41.13 21.26 -44.11
N LYS A 2 41.62 20.29 -43.33
CA LYS A 2 40.96 19.67 -42.17
C LYS A 2 40.67 20.67 -41.05
N ILE A 3 39.51 20.58 -40.40
CA ILE A 3 39.26 21.18 -39.08
C ILE A 3 38.91 20.04 -38.14
N GLY A 4 39.80 19.82 -37.16
CA GLY A 4 39.76 18.76 -36.18
C GLY A 4 38.97 19.12 -34.92
N HIS A 5 38.57 18.06 -34.22
CA HIS A 5 37.90 18.07 -32.92
C HIS A 5 38.75 18.69 -31.80
N MET A 6 38.09 19.42 -30.90
CA MET A 6 38.51 19.61 -29.51
C MET A 6 37.27 19.63 -28.59
N SER A 7 37.28 18.76 -27.57
CA SER A 7 36.47 18.86 -26.36
C SER A 7 37.06 19.87 -25.37
N PRO A 8 36.24 20.46 -24.48
CA PRO A 8 36.67 20.91 -23.14
C PRO A 8 35.97 20.04 -22.06
N MET A 9 36.65 19.41 -21.09
CA MET A 9 37.44 19.92 -19.96
C MET A 9 36.60 20.68 -18.92
N VAL A 10 36.28 20.02 -17.79
CA VAL A 10 36.01 20.65 -16.48
C VAL A 10 36.84 19.90 -15.44
N SER A 11 37.68 20.66 -14.72
CA SER A 11 38.68 20.17 -13.78
C SER A 11 38.23 20.22 -12.32
N MET A 12 38.56 19.15 -11.60
CA MET A 12 39.12 19.06 -10.25
C MET A 12 39.02 20.25 -9.29
N PHE A 13 38.53 20.00 -8.07
CA PHE A 13 39.27 20.28 -6.83
C PHE A 13 38.94 19.21 -5.77
N SER A 14 39.94 18.38 -5.44
CA SER A 14 39.96 17.55 -4.22
C SER A 14 41.22 17.87 -3.43
N LYS A 15 41.07 18.06 -2.12
CA LYS A 15 42.09 17.98 -1.05
C LYS A 15 41.36 18.12 0.29
N GLN A 16 41.19 17.01 1.01
CA GLN A 16 42.04 16.59 2.15
C GLN A 16 41.94 17.53 3.37
N THR A 17 41.17 17.08 4.36
CA THR A 17 41.48 17.26 5.78
C THR A 17 41.33 15.91 6.46
N GLY A 18 42.44 15.35 6.92
CA GLY A 18 42.48 14.10 7.66
C GLY A 18 41.88 14.27 9.05
N LEU A 19 41.09 13.28 9.47
CA LEU A 19 40.76 13.05 10.87
C LEU A 19 41.29 11.67 11.26
N VAL A 20 41.93 11.69 12.42
CA VAL A 20 42.70 10.63 13.06
C VAL A 20 41.82 9.40 13.29
N VAL A 21 42.31 8.24 12.83
CA VAL A 21 41.78 6.92 13.18
C VAL A 21 42.06 6.69 14.67
N GLY A 22 41.08 7.05 15.49
CA GLY A 22 41.04 6.72 16.91
C GLY A 22 40.71 5.24 17.09
N GLN A 23 41.45 4.62 18.01
CA GLN A 23 41.38 3.20 18.35
C GLN A 23 39.95 2.71 18.61
N SER A 24 39.67 1.54 18.04
CA SER A 24 38.51 0.70 18.28
C SER A 24 38.18 0.62 19.77
N HIS A 25 37.10 1.30 20.17
CA HIS A 25 36.35 0.87 21.34
C HIS A 25 35.67 -0.44 20.95
N SER A 26 35.90 -1.46 21.77
CA SER A 26 35.24 -2.76 21.67
C SER A 26 33.73 -2.57 21.50
N MET A 27 33.20 -2.98 20.36
CA MET A 27 31.77 -3.28 20.24
C MET A 27 31.43 -4.29 21.34
N GLN A 28 30.67 -3.86 22.34
CA GLN A 28 30.00 -4.76 23.25
C GLN A 28 29.13 -5.68 22.38
N ARG A 29 29.30 -7.00 22.55
CA ARG A 29 28.46 -8.01 21.90
C ARG A 29 27.00 -7.71 22.23
N SER A 30 26.14 -7.62 21.22
CA SER A 30 24.70 -7.67 21.48
C SER A 30 24.39 -8.98 22.18
N THR A 31 23.58 -8.90 23.22
CA THR A 31 23.23 -10.02 24.10
C THR A 31 22.07 -10.88 23.55
N MET A 32 21.57 -10.50 22.38
CA MET A 32 20.75 -11.26 21.47
C MET A 32 21.56 -11.51 20.19
N ARG A 33 21.65 -12.77 19.77
CA ARG A 33 22.24 -13.16 18.47
C ARG A 33 21.11 -13.46 17.50
N ASN A 34 21.06 -12.69 16.41
CA ASN A 34 20.17 -12.96 15.29
C ASN A 34 20.97 -13.66 14.19
N LEU A 35 20.72 -14.95 13.98
CA LEU A 35 21.28 -15.70 12.86
C LEU A 35 20.33 -15.55 11.67
N ASP A 36 20.80 -14.86 10.64
CA ASP A 36 20.11 -14.76 9.36
C ASP A 36 20.17 -16.10 8.63
N LEU A 37 19.02 -16.72 8.44
CA LEU A 37 18.83 -17.99 7.75
C LEU A 37 18.25 -17.79 6.34
N SER A 38 18.41 -16.61 5.73
CA SER A 38 17.79 -16.29 4.43
C SER A 38 18.55 -16.81 3.21
N SER A 39 19.66 -17.54 3.39
CA SER A 39 20.51 -18.03 2.29
C SER A 39 20.82 -19.52 2.41
N GLY A 40 21.16 -20.17 1.29
CA GLY A 40 21.52 -21.60 1.28
C GLY A 40 20.32 -22.55 1.14
N TRP A 41 19.15 -22.03 0.77
CA TRP A 41 17.95 -22.82 0.58
C TRP A 41 18.01 -23.69 -0.66
N SER A 42 17.30 -24.81 -0.62
CA SER A 42 16.95 -25.62 -1.78
C SER A 42 15.45 -25.85 -1.79
N VAL A 43 14.88 -26.05 -2.98
CA VAL A 43 13.46 -26.29 -3.18
C VAL A 43 13.23 -27.54 -4.01
N LEU A 44 12.06 -28.15 -3.84
CA LEU A 44 11.52 -29.13 -4.78
C LEU A 44 10.02 -28.96 -4.88
N GLN A 45 9.44 -29.27 -6.05
CA GLN A 45 8.00 -29.34 -6.21
C GLN A 45 7.53 -30.78 -6.02
N ASP A 46 6.63 -31.00 -5.07
CA ASP A 46 6.05 -32.30 -4.75
C ASP A 46 4.78 -32.53 -5.57
N VAL A 47 4.96 -32.80 -6.87
CA VAL A 47 3.90 -32.95 -7.88
C VAL A 47 2.85 -34.02 -7.56
N HIS A 48 3.14 -34.92 -6.63
CA HIS A 48 2.24 -35.99 -6.20
C HIS A 48 1.70 -35.78 -4.78
N ASN A 49 2.03 -34.67 -4.13
CA ASN A 49 1.70 -34.37 -2.72
C ASN A 49 2.01 -35.57 -1.80
N SER A 50 3.18 -36.18 -2.02
CA SER A 50 3.64 -37.41 -1.39
C SER A 50 4.79 -37.19 -0.40
N GLY A 51 5.34 -35.98 -0.33
CA GLY A 51 6.51 -35.65 0.46
C GLY A 51 6.31 -35.90 1.95
N GLU A 52 5.11 -35.66 2.47
CA GLU A 52 4.78 -35.98 3.87
C GLU A 52 4.68 -37.49 4.11
N PHE A 53 4.16 -38.24 3.13
CA PHE A 53 4.08 -39.71 3.21
C PHE A 53 5.48 -40.36 3.21
N PHE A 54 6.41 -39.81 2.44
CA PHE A 54 7.81 -40.25 2.42
C PHE A 54 8.66 -39.63 3.54
N GLU A 55 8.07 -38.80 4.40
CA GLU A 55 8.75 -38.10 5.49
C GLU A 55 10.03 -37.36 5.04
N ILE A 56 9.97 -36.62 3.93
CA ILE A 56 11.17 -35.97 3.38
C ILE A 56 11.77 -34.89 4.28
N TYR A 57 11.01 -34.46 5.29
CA TYR A 57 11.46 -33.60 6.39
C TYR A 57 12.33 -34.33 7.42
N ASN A 58 12.28 -35.66 7.48
CA ASN A 58 13.04 -36.51 8.39
C ASN A 58 14.38 -36.94 7.76
N VAL A 59 15.33 -36.02 7.75
CA VAL A 59 16.62 -36.14 7.03
C VAL A 59 17.47 -37.33 7.50
N ALA A 60 17.26 -37.84 8.72
CA ALA A 60 17.96 -39.00 9.24
C ALA A 60 17.42 -40.33 8.67
N GLN A 61 16.18 -40.34 8.19
CA GLN A 61 15.47 -41.54 7.75
C GLN A 61 15.08 -41.51 6.27
N PHE A 62 15.03 -40.32 5.66
CA PHE A 62 14.66 -40.16 4.26
C PHE A 62 15.70 -40.80 3.33
N ASP A 63 15.27 -41.80 2.57
CA ASP A 63 16.03 -42.43 1.50
C ASP A 63 15.35 -42.14 0.16
N ALA A 64 15.95 -41.24 -0.62
CA ALA A 64 15.44 -40.87 -1.94
C ALA A 64 15.32 -42.07 -2.91
N THR A 65 16.07 -43.16 -2.69
CA THR A 65 15.99 -44.36 -3.53
C THR A 65 14.68 -45.12 -3.35
N HIS A 66 14.02 -45.01 -2.20
CA HIS A 66 12.69 -45.58 -1.96
C HIS A 66 11.56 -44.79 -2.59
N ALA A 67 11.72 -43.46 -2.73
CA ALA A 67 10.75 -42.59 -3.38
C ALA A 67 10.79 -42.72 -4.92
N GLY A 68 11.94 -43.14 -5.48
CA GLY A 68 12.12 -43.30 -6.93
C GLY A 68 11.87 -41.99 -7.68
N SER A 69 11.20 -42.05 -8.83
CA SER A 69 10.80 -40.86 -9.59
C SER A 69 9.52 -40.20 -9.05
N GLY A 70 9.03 -40.59 -7.87
CA GLY A 70 7.83 -40.04 -7.25
C GLY A 70 8.06 -38.70 -6.55
N ILE A 71 9.32 -38.28 -6.39
CA ILE A 71 9.68 -36.97 -5.85
C ILE A 71 10.77 -36.33 -6.71
N SER A 72 10.67 -35.01 -6.89
CA SER A 72 11.69 -34.23 -7.59
C SER A 72 12.99 -34.16 -6.77
N GLU A 73 14.12 -33.90 -7.44
CA GLU A 73 15.38 -33.60 -6.77
C GLU A 73 15.31 -32.22 -6.09
N TRP A 74 16.12 -32.01 -5.06
CA TRP A 74 16.31 -30.70 -4.45
C TRP A 74 17.16 -29.82 -5.36
N GLU A 75 16.63 -28.66 -5.71
CA GLU A 75 17.31 -27.65 -6.53
C GLU A 75 17.72 -26.45 -5.67
N PRO A 76 18.95 -25.95 -5.77
CA PRO A 76 19.36 -24.75 -5.04
C PRO A 76 18.48 -23.55 -5.39
N LEU A 77 18.05 -22.81 -4.38
CA LEU A 77 17.33 -21.54 -4.52
C LEU A 77 18.28 -20.40 -4.14
N GLU A 78 18.58 -19.53 -5.10
CA GLU A 78 19.55 -18.43 -4.91
C GLU A 78 19.09 -17.43 -3.83
N LYS A 79 17.79 -17.14 -3.79
CA LYS A 79 17.19 -16.15 -2.90
C LYS A 79 15.76 -16.55 -2.56
N LEU A 80 15.38 -16.36 -1.29
CA LEU A 80 13.98 -16.38 -0.86
C LEU A 80 13.21 -15.23 -1.53
N GLN A 81 12.17 -15.58 -2.28
CA GLN A 81 11.24 -14.71 -2.99
C GLN A 81 10.06 -15.56 -3.51
N HIS A 82 9.05 -14.93 -4.12
CA HIS A 82 8.02 -15.69 -4.82
C HIS A 82 8.64 -16.55 -5.93
N LEU A 83 8.24 -17.83 -5.99
CA LEU A 83 8.88 -18.82 -6.83
C LEU A 83 8.75 -18.53 -8.33
N GLN A 84 7.66 -17.90 -8.76
CA GLN A 84 7.52 -17.45 -10.14
C GLN A 84 8.63 -16.46 -10.53
N VAL A 85 8.97 -15.53 -9.64
CA VAL A 85 10.06 -14.55 -9.84
C VAL A 85 11.43 -15.25 -9.82
N ALA A 86 11.59 -16.27 -8.97
CA ALA A 86 12.85 -17.00 -8.86
C ALA A 86 13.14 -17.94 -10.03
N LEU A 87 12.11 -18.59 -10.57
CA LEU A 87 12.29 -19.77 -11.44
C LEU A 87 11.74 -19.59 -12.85
N ASP A 88 10.87 -18.60 -13.13
CA ASP A 88 10.35 -18.35 -14.49
C ASP A 88 10.98 -17.06 -15.09
N PRO A 89 11.48 -17.10 -16.33
CA PRO A 89 12.02 -15.91 -17.00
C PRO A 89 10.97 -14.83 -17.31
N ASN A 90 9.68 -15.16 -17.29
CA ASN A 90 8.56 -14.25 -17.54
C ASN A 90 7.54 -14.32 -16.40
N PRO A 91 7.84 -13.78 -15.21
CA PRO A 91 7.00 -13.99 -14.03
C PRO A 91 5.64 -13.29 -14.10
N TYR A 92 5.39 -12.37 -15.04
CA TYR A 92 4.15 -11.58 -15.07
C TYR A 92 3.11 -12.06 -16.07
N TRP A 93 3.46 -12.95 -17.01
CA TRP A 93 2.51 -13.46 -18.01
C TRP A 93 2.92 -14.83 -18.54
N GLY A 94 1.94 -15.55 -19.07
CA GLY A 94 2.14 -16.87 -19.65
C GLY A 94 1.55 -18.01 -18.81
N ARG A 95 1.13 -19.06 -19.51
CA ARG A 95 0.40 -20.18 -18.90
C ARG A 95 1.27 -21.05 -17.99
N SER A 96 2.60 -21.03 -18.17
CA SER A 96 3.55 -21.79 -17.35
C SER A 96 3.44 -21.42 -15.87
N LEU A 97 3.13 -20.16 -15.56
CA LEU A 97 3.02 -19.64 -14.21
C LEU A 97 1.96 -20.36 -13.38
N ARG A 98 0.93 -20.95 -14.00
CA ARG A 98 -0.07 -21.74 -13.28
C ARG A 98 0.49 -22.99 -12.62
N HIS A 99 1.57 -23.56 -13.16
CA HIS A 99 2.16 -24.81 -12.67
C HIS A 99 2.78 -24.67 -11.29
N PHE A 100 3.14 -23.46 -10.86
CA PHE A 100 3.65 -23.22 -9.51
C PHE A 100 2.63 -23.53 -8.43
N ASN A 101 1.34 -23.42 -8.75
CA ASN A 101 0.23 -23.60 -7.82
C ASN A 101 -0.54 -24.92 -8.06
N THR A 102 -0.01 -25.85 -8.86
CA THR A 102 -0.64 -27.17 -9.09
C THR A 102 -0.22 -28.24 -8.09
N ALA A 103 0.90 -28.04 -7.40
CA ALA A 103 1.39 -28.94 -6.35
C ALA A 103 2.27 -28.19 -5.33
N PRO A 104 2.31 -28.64 -4.05
CA PRO A 104 3.05 -27.96 -3.00
C PRO A 104 4.55 -27.99 -3.24
N TRP A 105 5.22 -27.01 -2.64
CA TRP A 105 6.67 -26.89 -2.66
C TRP A 105 7.23 -27.25 -1.31
N PHE A 106 8.39 -27.90 -1.29
CA PHE A 106 9.18 -28.05 -0.09
C PHE A 106 10.45 -27.21 -0.20
N TYR A 107 10.78 -26.53 0.87
CA TYR A 107 12.00 -25.78 1.09
C TYR A 107 12.85 -26.52 2.10
N ARG A 108 14.17 -26.47 1.93
CA ARG A 108 15.14 -27.10 2.83
C ARG A 108 16.35 -26.20 3.04
N LEU A 109 16.75 -26.05 4.29
CA LEU A 109 17.95 -25.35 4.70
C LEU A 109 18.73 -26.20 5.71
N GLU A 110 20.04 -26.22 5.57
CA GLU A 110 20.95 -26.74 6.58
C GLU A 110 21.75 -25.59 7.18
N PHE A 111 21.87 -25.56 8.50
CA PHE A 111 22.68 -24.57 9.20
C PHE A 111 23.36 -25.20 10.42
N ASP A 112 24.52 -24.69 10.78
CA ASP A 112 25.29 -25.18 11.93
C ASP A 112 25.13 -24.26 13.14
N LEU A 113 25.06 -24.84 14.33
CA LEU A 113 25.14 -24.15 15.61
C LEU A 113 26.38 -24.60 16.38
N ASP A 114 27.23 -23.66 16.77
CA ASP A 114 28.48 -23.97 17.49
C ASP A 114 28.25 -24.45 18.94
N GLU A 115 27.07 -24.23 19.51
CA GLU A 115 26.83 -24.35 20.94
C GLU A 115 26.03 -25.60 21.34
N ALA A 116 26.39 -26.15 22.50
CA ALA A 116 25.82 -27.37 23.04
C ALA A 116 24.36 -27.21 23.52
N ALA A 117 24.00 -26.00 23.98
CA ALA A 117 22.68 -25.66 24.48
C ALA A 117 22.47 -24.14 24.39
N VAL A 118 21.31 -23.72 23.87
CA VAL A 118 20.84 -22.32 23.90
C VAL A 118 19.71 -22.21 24.92
N PRO A 119 19.72 -21.23 25.84
CA PRO A 119 18.72 -21.17 26.92
C PRO A 119 17.35 -20.72 26.42
N ASN A 120 17.31 -19.87 25.40
CA ASN A 120 16.09 -19.52 24.68
C ASN A 120 16.40 -19.24 23.20
N ALA A 121 15.55 -19.76 22.32
CA ALA A 121 15.68 -19.61 20.89
C ALA A 121 14.32 -19.61 20.19
N GLU A 122 14.16 -18.70 19.24
CA GLU A 122 12.94 -18.50 18.47
C GLU A 122 13.26 -18.51 16.98
N LEU A 123 12.58 -19.37 16.22
CA LEU A 123 12.64 -19.38 14.77
C LEU A 123 11.55 -18.47 14.22
N ARG A 124 11.92 -17.43 13.50
CA ARG A 124 11.01 -16.43 12.94
C ARG A 124 10.97 -16.48 11.42
N PHE A 125 9.76 -16.38 10.88
CA PHE A 125 9.48 -16.17 9.47
C PHE A 125 8.80 -14.81 9.34
N SER A 126 9.31 -13.93 8.47
CA SER A 126 8.62 -12.65 8.25
C SER A 126 7.40 -12.83 7.34
N ASN A 127 7.51 -13.65 6.29
CA ASN A 127 6.41 -13.88 5.34
C ASN A 127 6.54 -15.21 4.58
N VAL A 128 5.43 -15.95 4.48
CA VAL A 128 5.29 -17.15 3.66
C VAL A 128 3.99 -17.02 2.88
N ASP A 129 4.00 -17.26 1.57
CA ASP A 129 2.80 -17.21 0.74
C ASP A 129 2.41 -18.62 0.25
N TYR A 130 1.30 -19.23 0.67
CA TYR A 130 0.29 -18.77 1.64
C TYR A 130 0.20 -19.71 2.83
N PHE A 131 -0.02 -21.00 2.60
CA PHE A 131 0.06 -22.01 3.66
C PHE A 131 1.52 -22.40 3.90
N GLY A 132 1.98 -22.32 5.13
CA GLY A 132 3.30 -22.77 5.56
C GLY A 132 3.20 -23.87 6.62
N ARG A 133 3.93 -24.97 6.46
CA ARG A 133 4.07 -26.02 7.47
C ARG A 133 5.54 -26.29 7.72
N VAL A 134 5.96 -26.23 8.99
CA VAL A 134 7.39 -26.10 9.34
C VAL A 134 7.87 -27.27 10.19
N TRP A 135 9.02 -27.85 9.83
CA TRP A 135 9.71 -28.88 10.60
C TRP A 135 11.16 -28.49 10.87
N LEU A 136 11.63 -28.78 12.08
CA LEU A 136 13.03 -28.66 12.47
C LEU A 136 13.54 -30.02 12.94
N ASN A 137 14.64 -30.48 12.34
CA ASN A 137 15.26 -31.77 12.64
C ASN A 137 14.25 -32.95 12.60
N GLY A 138 13.29 -32.89 11.68
CA GLY A 138 12.22 -33.87 11.50
C GLY A 138 11.01 -33.72 12.42
N ALA A 139 11.07 -32.86 13.45
CA ALA A 139 9.93 -32.57 14.34
C ALA A 139 9.06 -31.45 13.78
N LEU A 140 7.73 -31.64 13.80
CA LEU A 140 6.76 -30.64 13.36
C LEU A 140 6.69 -29.49 14.39
N LEU A 141 6.90 -28.26 13.94
CA LEU A 141 6.74 -27.04 14.74
C LEU A 141 5.29 -26.54 14.70
N GLY A 142 4.69 -26.50 13.51
CA GLY A 142 3.32 -26.03 13.33
C GLY A 142 3.00 -25.59 11.90
N ASP A 143 1.83 -24.97 11.77
CA ASP A 143 1.25 -24.48 10.52
C ASP A 143 1.01 -22.96 10.60
N HIS A 144 1.04 -22.28 9.46
CA HIS A 144 0.71 -20.87 9.28
C HIS A 144 -0.20 -20.70 8.06
N GLU A 145 -1.16 -19.77 8.16
CA GLU A 145 -2.04 -19.34 7.09
C GLU A 145 -2.04 -17.81 7.03
N GLY A 146 -1.87 -17.25 5.83
CA GLY A 146 -1.69 -15.82 5.61
C GLY A 146 -0.49 -15.61 4.68
N TYR A 147 -0.42 -14.48 3.98
CA TYR A 147 0.76 -14.15 3.17
C TYR A 147 1.52 -12.94 3.73
N GLY A 148 0.85 -12.05 4.48
CA GLY A 148 1.36 -10.73 4.83
C GLY A 148 1.97 -10.60 6.24
N THR A 149 1.75 -11.57 7.13
CA THR A 149 2.06 -11.44 8.56
C THR A 149 3.20 -12.36 9.00
N PRO A 150 4.04 -11.92 9.97
CA PRO A 150 5.11 -12.74 10.52
C PRO A 150 4.57 -13.77 11.52
N PHE A 151 5.32 -14.87 11.68
CA PHE A 151 5.04 -15.91 12.67
C PHE A 151 6.33 -16.56 13.18
N SER A 152 6.24 -17.24 14.32
CA SER A 152 7.41 -17.81 14.97
C SER A 152 7.13 -19.03 15.83
N PHE A 153 8.19 -19.74 16.18
CA PHE A 153 8.15 -20.94 17.03
C PHE A 153 9.28 -20.94 18.05
N ASP A 154 8.99 -21.39 19.27
CA ASP A 154 10.02 -21.81 20.22
C ASP A 154 10.67 -23.10 19.69
N VAL A 155 12.00 -23.11 19.62
CA VAL A 155 12.78 -24.21 19.02
C VAL A 155 13.85 -24.76 19.95
N VAL A 156 13.92 -24.32 21.21
CA VAL A 156 15.01 -24.65 22.14
C VAL A 156 15.24 -26.15 22.25
N ASP A 157 14.16 -26.91 22.47
CA ASP A 157 14.23 -28.36 22.72
C ASP A 157 14.54 -29.19 21.46
N LEU A 158 14.54 -28.56 20.28
CA LEU A 158 14.71 -29.22 18.99
C LEU A 158 16.05 -28.90 18.32
N LEU A 159 16.75 -27.86 18.78
CA LEU A 159 18.06 -27.51 18.27
C LEU A 159 19.13 -28.50 18.73
N THR A 160 20.03 -28.84 17.82
CA THR A 160 21.17 -29.72 18.09
C THR A 160 22.50 -28.99 17.90
N PRO A 161 23.54 -29.31 18.68
CA PRO A 161 24.88 -28.81 18.41
C PRO A 161 25.39 -29.33 17.08
N GLY A 162 26.01 -28.46 16.28
CA GLY A 162 26.38 -28.73 14.89
C GLY A 162 25.17 -28.59 13.95
N ARG A 163 25.01 -29.56 13.06
CA ARG A 163 24.08 -29.49 11.93
C ARG A 163 22.61 -29.57 12.36
N ASN A 164 21.83 -28.59 11.93
CA ASN A 164 20.38 -28.54 12.01
C ASN A 164 19.79 -28.50 10.59
N VAL A 165 18.59 -29.05 10.42
CA VAL A 165 17.87 -29.01 9.15
C VAL A 165 16.46 -28.49 9.34
N LEU A 166 16.16 -27.42 8.62
CA LEU A 166 14.85 -26.80 8.55
C LEU A 166 14.19 -27.21 7.23
N VAL A 167 12.94 -27.69 7.30
CA VAL A 167 12.12 -28.01 6.14
C VAL A 167 10.78 -27.31 6.24
N VAL A 168 10.32 -26.71 5.14
CA VAL A 168 9.05 -25.99 5.09
C VAL A 168 8.25 -26.44 3.88
N LYS A 169 7.02 -26.90 4.07
CA LYS A 169 6.06 -27.10 3.00
C LYS A 169 5.31 -25.80 2.77
N VAL A 170 5.29 -25.31 1.54
CA VAL A 170 4.61 -24.09 1.12
C VAL A 170 3.58 -24.40 0.06
N TRP A 171 2.38 -23.86 0.21
CA TRP A 171 1.28 -24.12 -0.70
C TRP A 171 0.36 -22.90 -0.88
N SER A 172 0.01 -22.61 -2.13
CA SER A 172 -0.99 -21.60 -2.50
C SER A 172 -1.77 -22.18 -3.68
N PRO A 173 -2.80 -23.01 -3.45
CA PRO A 173 -3.55 -23.67 -4.52
C PRO A 173 -4.32 -22.66 -5.39
N TRP A 174 -4.82 -23.12 -6.54
CA TRP A 174 -5.89 -22.42 -7.23
C TRP A 174 -7.25 -22.82 -6.67
N ASP A 175 -8.10 -21.83 -6.44
CA ASP A 175 -9.51 -22.00 -6.17
C ASP A 175 -10.21 -22.67 -7.35
N SER A 176 -11.15 -23.55 -7.02
CA SER A 176 -11.84 -24.39 -7.99
C SER A 176 -13.36 -24.39 -7.85
N SER A 177 -13.90 -23.58 -6.94
CA SER A 177 -15.35 -23.49 -6.69
C SER A 177 -15.91 -22.17 -7.21
N TYR A 178 -17.14 -22.19 -7.73
CA TYR A 178 -17.75 -21.06 -8.44
C TYR A 178 -19.13 -20.76 -7.85
N ALA A 179 -19.49 -19.48 -7.73
CA ALA A 179 -20.71 -19.03 -7.05
C ALA A 179 -22.01 -19.63 -7.64
N ASP A 180 -22.05 -19.85 -8.95
CA ASP A 180 -23.20 -20.37 -9.71
C ASP A 180 -22.85 -21.58 -10.60
N GLY A 181 -21.65 -22.15 -10.43
CA GLY A 181 -21.17 -23.26 -11.24
C GLY A 181 -20.71 -22.88 -12.67
N SER A 182 -20.30 -21.63 -12.91
CA SER A 182 -19.78 -21.13 -14.20
C SER A 182 -18.24 -21.10 -14.30
N PRO A 183 -17.55 -22.23 -14.53
CA PRO A 183 -16.08 -22.26 -14.62
C PRO A 183 -15.49 -21.41 -15.75
N GLU A 184 -16.28 -21.08 -16.78
CA GLU A 184 -15.88 -20.20 -17.88
C GLU A 184 -15.71 -18.74 -17.48
N MET A 185 -16.31 -18.31 -16.36
CA MET A 185 -16.19 -16.95 -15.80
C MET A 185 -15.34 -16.92 -14.54
N ARG A 186 -14.28 -17.74 -14.48
CA ARG A 186 -13.41 -17.86 -13.30
C ARG A 186 -12.85 -16.54 -12.77
N THR A 187 -12.67 -15.54 -13.63
CA THR A 187 -12.11 -14.23 -13.24
C THR A 187 -13.14 -13.26 -12.68
N LEU A 188 -14.40 -13.67 -12.56
CA LEU A 188 -15.46 -12.82 -12.00
C LEU A 188 -16.35 -13.58 -11.00
N ARG A 189 -16.36 -14.91 -11.04
CA ARG A 189 -17.33 -15.76 -10.32
C ARG A 189 -16.69 -16.91 -9.55
N ILE A 190 -15.37 -16.91 -9.39
CA ILE A 190 -14.71 -17.85 -8.48
C ILE A 190 -15.09 -17.50 -7.05
N ASN A 191 -15.41 -18.49 -6.23
CA ASN A 191 -15.52 -18.31 -4.79
C ASN A 191 -14.11 -18.42 -4.21
N ARG A 192 -13.67 -17.35 -3.56
CA ARG A 192 -12.28 -17.19 -3.13
C ARG A 192 -12.08 -17.81 -1.75
N ASP A 193 -11.47 -18.99 -1.67
CA ASP A 193 -11.28 -19.67 -0.37
C ASP A 193 -10.08 -19.10 0.40
N MET A 194 -9.04 -18.66 -0.29
CA MET A 194 -7.91 -18.01 0.37
C MET A 194 -8.23 -16.55 0.73
N ALA A 195 -7.89 -16.14 1.95
CA ALA A 195 -7.95 -14.75 2.38
C ALA A 195 -6.69 -14.02 1.88
N LYS A 196 -6.60 -13.83 0.57
CA LYS A 196 -5.40 -13.33 -0.13
C LYS A 196 -5.63 -12.04 -0.93
N GLY A 197 -6.62 -11.24 -0.55
CA GLY A 197 -6.78 -9.90 -1.11
C GLY A 197 -7.18 -9.90 -2.58
N THR A 198 -6.58 -9.03 -3.40
CA THR A 198 -6.80 -9.02 -4.86
C THR A 198 -6.10 -10.15 -5.61
N TYR A 199 -5.23 -10.94 -4.94
CA TYR A 199 -4.65 -12.14 -5.55
C TYR A 199 -5.73 -13.20 -5.75
N GLU A 200 -5.63 -13.96 -6.84
CA GLU A 200 -6.64 -14.96 -7.22
C GLU A 200 -7.93 -14.38 -7.83
N HIS A 201 -7.71 -13.66 -8.94
CA HIS A 201 -8.64 -13.55 -10.07
C HIS A 201 -9.77 -12.52 -10.00
N ASP A 202 -9.56 -11.30 -9.48
CA ASP A 202 -10.57 -10.25 -9.71
C ASP A 202 -10.08 -8.84 -10.10
N ASP A 203 -10.97 -8.11 -10.77
CA ASP A 203 -10.82 -6.76 -11.39
C ASP A 203 -9.81 -6.66 -12.55
N THR A 204 -9.35 -7.79 -13.10
CA THR A 204 -8.29 -7.83 -14.12
C THR A 204 -6.97 -7.13 -13.71
N LEU A 205 -6.82 -6.81 -12.42
CA LEU A 205 -5.66 -6.16 -11.83
C LEU A 205 -4.44 -7.09 -11.85
N ILE A 206 -4.60 -8.29 -11.28
CA ILE A 206 -3.56 -9.33 -11.24
C ILE A 206 -3.61 -10.14 -12.54
N PRO A 207 -2.48 -10.38 -13.23
CA PRO A 207 -2.45 -11.19 -14.44
C PRO A 207 -3.12 -12.56 -14.27
N ARG A 208 -3.83 -13.00 -15.32
CA ARG A 208 -4.73 -14.17 -15.34
C ARG A 208 -4.12 -15.45 -14.76
N ASP A 209 -2.83 -15.65 -14.96
CA ASP A 209 -2.13 -16.90 -14.67
C ASP A 209 -1.16 -16.76 -13.48
N VAL A 210 -1.22 -15.64 -12.76
CA VAL A 210 -0.38 -15.32 -11.60
C VAL A 210 -1.15 -15.54 -10.30
N ASN A 211 -0.59 -16.37 -9.42
CA ASN A 211 -0.93 -16.48 -8.00
C ASN A 211 0.37 -16.72 -7.24
N PRO A 212 0.96 -15.69 -6.60
CA PRO A 212 2.28 -15.80 -5.98
C PRO A 212 2.35 -16.96 -4.97
N VAL A 213 3.53 -17.57 -4.82
CA VAL A 213 3.75 -18.65 -3.85
C VAL A 213 5.21 -18.68 -3.46
N GLY A 214 5.50 -18.91 -2.18
CA GLY A 214 6.86 -19.11 -1.69
C GLY A 214 7.17 -18.41 -0.38
N ILE A 215 8.34 -18.71 0.18
CA ILE A 215 8.91 -17.94 1.28
C ILE A 215 9.56 -16.71 0.66
N TYR A 216 8.96 -15.54 0.84
CA TYR A 216 9.48 -14.31 0.29
C TYR A 216 10.04 -13.34 1.33
N GLY A 217 9.75 -13.61 2.60
CA GLY A 217 10.31 -12.91 3.73
C GLY A 217 11.67 -13.44 4.19
N SER A 218 12.21 -12.84 5.24
CA SER A 218 13.40 -13.34 5.92
C SER A 218 13.06 -14.51 6.84
N VAL A 219 14.01 -15.41 7.00
CA VAL A 219 13.97 -16.47 8.03
C VAL A 219 15.15 -16.22 8.97
N SER A 220 14.91 -16.23 10.28
CA SER A 220 15.96 -15.96 11.26
C SER A 220 15.80 -16.81 12.51
N LEU A 221 16.93 -17.20 13.10
CA LEU A 221 16.97 -17.79 14.42
C LEU A 221 17.44 -16.74 15.43
N ILE A 222 16.57 -16.35 16.34
CA ILE A 222 16.88 -15.43 17.43
C ILE A 222 17.31 -16.26 18.64
N VAL A 223 18.53 -16.07 19.11
CA VAL A 223 19.08 -16.71 20.31
C VAL A 223 19.30 -15.65 21.38
N HIS A 224 18.75 -15.88 22.56
CA HIS A 224 18.95 -15.00 23.72
C HIS A 224 20.06 -15.58 24.59
N ASP A 225 21.17 -14.86 24.72
CA ASP A 225 22.33 -15.31 25.52
C ASP A 225 22.21 -14.90 27.00
N GLU A 226 21.26 -14.04 27.34
CA GLU A 226 21.06 -13.54 28.70
C GLU A 226 20.27 -14.52 29.56
N ARG A 227 20.65 -14.58 30.84
CA ARG A 227 19.92 -15.35 31.86
C ARG A 227 18.57 -14.73 32.22
N GLN A 228 18.31 -13.50 31.79
CA GLN A 228 17.06 -12.77 31.97
C GLN A 228 16.88 -11.80 30.79
N TYR A 229 15.70 -11.77 30.17
CA TYR A 229 15.40 -10.93 28.99
C TYR A 229 13.92 -10.55 28.95
N LEU A 230 13.57 -9.59 28.09
CA LEU A 230 12.20 -9.21 27.81
C LEU A 230 11.65 -10.00 26.62
N ALA A 231 10.47 -10.59 26.78
CA ALA A 231 9.73 -11.31 25.75
C ALA A 231 8.30 -10.74 25.62
N ASP A 232 7.65 -11.01 24.48
CA ASP A 232 6.26 -10.63 24.19
C ASP A 232 5.95 -9.16 24.50
N THR A 233 6.91 -8.27 24.23
CA THR A 233 6.77 -6.85 24.56
C THR A 233 5.82 -6.17 23.60
N ARG A 234 4.85 -5.43 24.13
CA ARG A 234 3.95 -4.56 23.38
C ARG A 234 4.03 -3.14 23.91
N VAL A 235 4.11 -2.18 22.99
CA VAL A 235 4.09 -0.75 23.29
C VAL A 235 2.86 -0.13 22.64
N THR A 236 2.09 0.61 23.42
CA THR A 236 0.95 1.39 22.92
C THR A 236 1.04 2.81 23.42
N ALA A 237 0.41 3.75 22.71
CA ALA A 237 0.41 5.15 23.07
C ALA A 237 -0.98 5.76 22.93
N ARG A 238 -1.31 6.64 23.87
CA ARG A 238 -2.56 7.41 23.86
C ARG A 238 -2.32 8.83 24.36
N LEU A 239 -3.22 9.74 23.98
CA LEU A 239 -3.27 11.07 24.56
C LEU A 239 -4.12 11.07 25.85
N ASP A 240 -3.66 11.81 26.85
CA ASP A 240 -4.36 12.12 28.08
C ASP A 240 -4.31 13.64 28.32
N GLY A 241 -5.35 14.33 27.86
CA GLY A 241 -5.35 15.79 27.78
C GLY A 241 -4.21 16.30 26.89
N ALA A 242 -3.32 17.11 27.47
CA ALA A 242 -2.17 17.66 26.77
C ALA A 242 -0.93 16.75 26.83
N ASN A 243 -0.98 15.62 27.54
CA ASN A 243 0.16 14.71 27.69
C ASN A 243 -0.05 13.44 26.86
N GLY A 244 1.06 12.77 26.55
CA GLY A 244 1.07 11.41 26.01
C GLY A 244 1.34 10.40 27.13
N VAL A 245 0.66 9.25 27.08
CA VAL A 245 0.94 8.10 27.93
C VAL A 245 1.38 6.95 27.03
N VAL A 246 2.57 6.40 27.31
CA VAL A 246 3.07 5.18 26.68
C VAL A 246 2.91 4.03 27.66
N THR A 247 2.18 3.00 27.26
CA THR A 247 2.01 1.77 28.03
C THR A 247 2.94 0.71 27.46
N ILE A 248 3.75 0.11 28.33
CA ILE A 248 4.72 -0.93 27.99
C ILE A 248 4.30 -2.18 28.76
N ALA A 249 3.93 -3.23 28.04
CA ALA A 249 3.58 -4.52 28.59
C ALA A 249 4.50 -5.61 28.04
N GLY A 250 4.72 -6.68 28.80
CA GLY A 250 5.51 -7.81 28.33
C GLY A 250 5.82 -8.80 29.45
N ASN A 251 6.74 -9.72 29.18
CA ASN A 251 7.18 -10.74 30.11
C ASN A 251 8.68 -10.60 30.39
N VAL A 252 9.05 -10.67 31.68
CA VAL A 252 10.44 -10.91 32.09
C VAL A 252 10.66 -12.42 32.17
N MET A 253 11.47 -12.92 31.26
CA MET A 253 11.80 -14.34 31.13
C MET A 253 13.24 -14.60 31.57
N GLY A 254 13.54 -15.81 32.04
CA GLY A 254 14.89 -16.18 32.48
C GLY A 254 14.94 -17.05 33.74
N GLU A 255 16.15 -17.28 34.27
CA GLU A 255 16.37 -18.00 35.55
C GLU A 255 15.69 -17.31 36.74
N ASN A 256 15.54 -15.98 36.66
CA ASN A 256 14.77 -15.16 37.59
C ASN A 256 13.78 -14.31 36.80
N THR A 257 12.55 -14.16 37.29
CA THR A 257 11.50 -13.35 36.66
C THR A 257 11.35 -11.97 37.29
N GLU A 258 12.02 -11.68 38.42
CA GLU A 258 12.07 -10.34 39.04
C GLU A 258 13.18 -9.48 38.41
N ALA A 259 12.83 -8.27 37.94
CA ALA A 259 13.78 -7.34 37.30
C ALA A 259 13.58 -5.87 37.72
N GLN A 260 14.66 -5.11 37.63
CA GLN A 260 14.62 -3.64 37.63
C GLN A 260 14.73 -3.15 36.19
N LEU A 261 13.64 -2.60 35.67
CA LEU A 261 13.59 -2.03 34.33
C LEU A 261 13.89 -0.55 34.34
N THR A 262 14.74 -0.10 33.42
CA THR A 262 14.84 1.30 33.03
C THR A 262 14.04 1.50 31.75
N LEU A 263 12.90 2.18 31.83
CA LEU A 263 12.03 2.50 30.70
C LEU A 263 12.36 3.89 30.17
N ARG A 264 12.60 4.03 28.88
CA ARG A 264 13.03 5.28 28.24
C ARG A 264 12.22 5.55 26.99
N VAL A 265 11.85 6.82 26.79
CA VAL A 265 11.22 7.28 25.55
C VAL A 265 12.06 8.40 24.96
N ARG A 266 12.36 8.29 23.65
CA ARG A 266 13.22 9.21 22.91
C ARG A 266 12.51 9.78 21.70
N ASP A 267 12.50 11.09 21.55
CA ASP A 267 12.00 11.78 20.36
C ASP A 267 12.90 11.46 19.15
N MET A 268 12.32 10.93 18.08
CA MET A 268 13.05 10.53 16.88
C MET A 268 13.54 11.71 16.04
N ILE A 269 12.93 12.90 16.17
CA ILE A 269 13.32 14.10 15.43
C ILE A 269 14.52 14.77 16.10
N THR A 270 14.47 14.93 17.42
CA THR A 270 15.52 15.65 18.18
C THR A 270 16.59 14.73 18.76
N GLY A 271 16.31 13.43 18.89
CA GLY A 271 17.16 12.45 19.57
C GLY A 271 17.14 12.54 21.10
N ALA A 272 16.36 13.48 21.66
CA ALA A 272 16.31 13.75 23.09
C ALA A 272 15.52 12.67 23.84
N ILE A 273 16.01 12.29 25.03
CA ILE A 273 15.25 11.48 25.98
C ILE A 273 14.18 12.39 26.60
N VAL A 274 12.91 12.11 26.31
CA VAL A 274 11.78 12.92 26.80
C VAL A 274 11.25 12.43 28.14
N THR A 275 11.47 11.16 28.47
CA THR A 275 11.18 10.58 29.78
C THR A 275 12.03 9.34 30.02
N GLU A 276 12.43 9.12 31.27
CA GLU A 276 13.16 7.93 31.73
C GLU A 276 12.71 7.59 33.15
N GLN A 277 12.34 6.33 33.39
CA GLN A 277 11.80 5.89 34.67
C GLN A 277 12.23 4.47 35.01
N ASN A 278 12.53 4.25 36.29
CA ASN A 278 12.84 2.92 36.80
C ASN A 278 11.57 2.25 37.37
N ARG A 279 11.45 0.94 37.17
CA ARG A 279 10.34 0.10 37.66
C ARG A 279 10.83 -1.26 38.15
N SER A 280 10.35 -1.66 39.32
CA SER A 280 10.43 -3.06 39.76
C SER A 280 9.28 -3.83 39.12
N VAL A 281 9.59 -4.93 38.42
CA VAL A 281 8.60 -5.79 37.77
C VAL A 281 8.88 -7.27 38.05
N SER A 282 7.90 -8.15 37.82
CA SER A 282 8.08 -9.60 37.98
C SER A 282 7.19 -10.37 37.01
N GLY A 283 7.76 -11.30 36.25
CA GLY A 283 7.02 -12.11 35.28
C GLY A 283 6.32 -11.22 34.25
N HIS A 284 4.99 -11.37 34.12
CA HIS A 284 4.19 -10.45 33.32
C HIS A 284 4.11 -9.06 33.97
N PHE A 285 4.32 -8.01 33.20
CA PHE A 285 4.24 -6.64 33.68
C PHE A 285 3.51 -5.73 32.69
N GLU A 286 2.97 -4.65 33.25
CA GLU A 286 2.46 -3.50 32.52
C GLU A 286 2.93 -2.24 33.25
N SER A 287 3.43 -1.24 32.52
CA SER A 287 3.94 0.01 33.09
C SER A 287 3.67 1.18 32.17
N GLU A 288 3.22 2.29 32.75
CA GLU A 288 3.00 3.54 32.04
C GLU A 288 4.15 4.53 32.28
N VAL A 289 4.55 5.22 31.21
CA VAL A 289 5.44 6.39 31.24
C VAL A 289 4.77 7.57 30.54
N VAL A 290 4.93 8.76 31.11
CA VAL A 290 4.30 9.99 30.61
C VAL A 290 5.29 10.80 29.80
N VAL A 291 4.85 11.24 28.62
CA VAL A 291 5.52 12.22 27.76
C VAL A 291 4.74 13.53 27.87
N ALA A 292 5.32 14.54 28.51
CA ALA A 292 4.66 15.83 28.66
C ALA A 292 4.61 16.56 27.32
N GLN A 293 3.42 17.03 26.91
CA GLN A 293 3.22 17.80 25.67
C GLN A 293 3.93 17.20 24.45
N PRO A 294 3.59 15.96 24.06
CA PRO A 294 4.27 15.31 22.95
C PRO A 294 4.03 16.10 21.66
N ARG A 295 5.05 16.16 20.81
CA ARG A 295 4.85 16.46 19.39
C ARG A 295 3.94 15.39 18.80
N LEU A 296 2.83 15.82 18.22
CA LEU A 296 1.85 14.94 17.58
C LEU A 296 2.34 14.48 16.21
N TRP A 297 1.84 13.33 15.77
CA TRP A 297 1.97 12.89 14.39
C TRP A 297 0.83 13.49 13.54
N SER A 298 1.18 13.97 12.35
CA SER A 298 0.25 14.45 11.32
C SER A 298 0.85 14.25 9.92
N THR A 299 0.05 14.49 8.89
CA THR A 299 0.50 14.41 7.50
C THR A 299 1.40 15.59 7.14
N TRP A 300 2.17 15.44 6.05
CA TRP A 300 3.18 16.41 5.63
C TRP A 300 2.63 17.81 5.34
N ASP A 301 1.35 17.90 5.00
CA ASP A 301 0.63 19.13 4.70
C ASP A 301 -0.11 19.72 5.92
N HIS A 302 -0.14 19.02 7.06
CA HIS A 302 -0.88 19.42 8.26
C HIS A 302 -0.02 19.58 9.53
N GLY A 303 1.21 19.05 9.55
CA GLY A 303 2.11 19.26 10.68
C GLY A 303 3.33 18.34 10.68
N ASP A 304 3.85 18.10 11.88
CA ASP A 304 5.03 17.27 12.08
C ASP A 304 4.70 15.77 12.13
N GLN A 305 5.70 14.94 11.84
CA GLN A 305 5.63 13.48 11.95
C GLN A 305 6.20 13.03 13.31
N GLY A 306 5.66 13.59 14.42
CA GLY A 306 6.14 13.32 15.77
C GLY A 306 6.06 11.84 16.18
N ARG A 307 7.21 11.20 16.38
CA ARG A 307 7.36 9.77 16.71
C ARG A 307 8.47 9.57 17.73
N TYR A 308 8.37 8.48 18.48
CA TYR A 308 9.25 8.21 19.61
C TYR A 308 9.73 6.76 19.61
N PHE A 309 11.02 6.56 19.87
CA PHE A 309 11.56 5.25 20.25
C PHE A 309 11.18 4.95 21.68
N VAL A 310 10.78 3.70 21.94
CA VAL A 310 10.56 3.17 23.28
C VAL A 310 11.65 2.14 23.55
N GLU A 311 12.44 2.37 24.58
CA GLU A 311 13.58 1.52 24.94
C GLU A 311 13.38 1.01 26.37
N ALA A 312 13.79 -0.23 26.63
CA ALA A 312 13.82 -0.77 27.99
C ALA A 312 15.13 -1.50 28.27
N ALA A 313 15.66 -1.38 29.49
CA ALA A 313 16.87 -2.07 29.91
C ALA A 313 16.65 -2.89 31.17
N ILE A 314 17.20 -4.11 31.20
CA ILE A 314 17.50 -4.86 32.41
C ILE A 314 19.01 -4.67 32.69
N GLY A 315 19.35 -3.92 33.74
CA GLY A 315 20.73 -3.49 33.95
C GLY A 315 21.14 -2.36 33.00
N ASP A 316 22.28 -2.50 32.32
CA ASP A 316 22.89 -1.43 31.51
C ASP A 316 22.62 -1.54 29.99
N THR A 317 22.02 -2.65 29.53
CA THR A 317 21.77 -2.90 28.11
C THR A 317 20.34 -2.54 27.75
N PHE A 318 20.16 -1.59 26.83
CA PHE A 318 18.84 -1.20 26.30
C PHE A 318 18.46 -2.06 25.09
N SER A 319 17.22 -2.54 25.11
CA SER A 319 16.52 -3.16 23.99
C SER A 319 15.55 -2.15 23.37
N ASP A 320 15.47 -2.15 22.04
CA ASP A 320 14.44 -1.44 21.28
C ASP A 320 13.11 -2.20 21.43
N LEU A 321 12.09 -1.54 21.99
CA LEU A 321 10.75 -2.10 22.14
C LEU A 321 9.80 -1.66 21.02
N GLY A 322 10.29 -0.86 20.08
CA GLY A 322 9.53 -0.35 18.95
C GLY A 322 9.27 1.16 19.02
N ARG A 323 8.29 1.58 18.23
CA ARG A 323 8.00 2.99 17.96
C ARG A 323 6.56 3.29 18.33
N VAL A 324 6.35 4.48 18.88
CA VAL A 324 5.02 5.00 19.19
C VAL A 324 4.86 6.44 18.71
N ALA A 325 3.61 6.83 18.54
CA ALA A 325 3.24 8.18 18.13
C ALA A 325 1.94 8.60 18.81
N PHE A 326 1.70 9.91 18.86
CA PHE A 326 0.50 10.47 19.46
C PHE A 326 -0.28 11.22 18.41
N ARG A 327 -1.53 10.80 18.17
CA ARG A 327 -2.49 11.54 17.34
C ARG A 327 -3.92 11.10 17.61
N THR A 328 -4.88 11.94 17.27
CA THR A 328 -6.30 11.54 17.19
C THR A 328 -6.75 11.49 15.74
N VAL A 329 -7.63 10.56 15.39
CA VAL A 329 -8.39 10.59 14.14
C VAL A 329 -9.86 10.45 14.47
N SER A 330 -10.70 11.19 13.75
CA SER A 330 -12.14 11.01 13.79
C SER A 330 -12.73 11.17 12.40
N LEU A 331 -13.83 10.46 12.17
CA LEU A 331 -14.60 10.54 10.93
C LEU A 331 -16.05 10.80 11.29
N LYS A 332 -16.49 12.04 11.05
CA LYS A 332 -17.89 12.44 11.24
C LYS A 332 -18.68 12.00 10.01
N ARG A 333 -19.81 11.33 10.25
CA ARG A 333 -20.71 10.86 9.19
C ARG A 333 -22.14 11.26 9.50
N THR A 334 -22.80 11.87 8.53
CA THR A 334 -24.23 12.18 8.56
C THR A 334 -24.85 11.80 7.21
N PRO A 335 -26.19 11.78 7.09
CA PRO A 335 -26.82 11.57 5.78
C PRO A 335 -26.39 12.59 4.72
N LEU A 336 -25.92 13.77 5.13
CA LEU A 336 -25.57 14.87 4.23
C LEU A 336 -24.07 15.03 4.01
N GLU A 337 -23.20 14.58 4.91
CA GLU A 337 -21.75 14.86 4.84
C GLU A 337 -20.91 13.75 5.48
N THR A 338 -19.69 13.61 4.97
CA THR A 338 -18.58 12.90 5.61
C THR A 338 -17.45 13.91 5.83
N SER A 339 -16.76 13.86 6.98
CA SER A 339 -15.58 14.71 7.22
C SER A 339 -14.56 14.05 8.15
N TYR A 340 -13.29 14.04 7.71
CA TYR A 340 -12.16 13.60 8.52
C TYR A 340 -11.60 14.73 9.37
N ARG A 341 -11.08 14.36 10.55
CA ARG A 341 -10.22 15.23 11.35
C ARG A 341 -9.03 14.45 11.89
N ILE A 342 -7.84 15.06 11.84
CA ILE A 342 -6.62 14.57 12.50
C ILE A 342 -6.23 15.60 13.56
N ASN A 343 -6.03 15.18 14.81
CA ASN A 343 -5.70 16.09 15.92
C ASN A 343 -6.71 17.24 16.09
N ASP A 344 -8.00 16.94 15.89
CA ASP A 344 -9.09 17.94 15.86
C ASP A 344 -8.96 19.02 14.77
N VAL A 345 -8.16 18.78 13.73
CA VAL A 345 -8.05 19.66 12.57
C VAL A 345 -8.76 19.02 11.37
N PRO A 346 -9.64 19.74 10.65
CA PRO A 346 -10.26 19.23 9.42
C PRO A 346 -9.21 18.71 8.44
N PHE A 347 -9.49 17.56 7.82
CA PHE A 347 -8.57 16.89 6.91
C PHE A 347 -9.30 16.51 5.62
N TYR A 348 -8.95 17.16 4.52
CA TYR A 348 -9.49 16.83 3.20
C TYR A 348 -8.61 15.77 2.53
N VAL A 349 -9.20 14.62 2.23
CA VAL A 349 -8.47 13.47 1.70
C VAL A 349 -8.14 13.70 0.23
N ARG A 350 -6.84 13.73 -0.06
CA ARG A 350 -6.30 13.73 -1.42
C ARG A 350 -5.54 12.43 -1.56
N GLY A 351 -6.26 11.40 -2.01
CA GLY A 351 -5.82 10.02 -1.95
C GLY A 351 -5.49 9.40 -3.32
N THR A 352 -4.71 8.32 -3.30
CA THR A 352 -4.53 7.39 -4.42
C THR A 352 -4.47 5.96 -3.92
N SER A 353 -4.96 5.01 -4.70
CA SER A 353 -4.85 3.58 -4.40
C SER A 353 -3.49 3.03 -4.79
N TYR A 354 -2.98 2.06 -4.03
CA TYR A 354 -1.66 1.49 -4.20
C TYR A 354 -1.69 -0.03 -4.05
N LEU A 355 -1.15 -0.68 -5.08
CA LEU A 355 -0.63 -2.05 -5.09
C LEU A 355 0.55 -2.00 -6.07
N PRO A 356 1.80 -2.13 -5.61
CA PRO A 356 2.96 -1.73 -6.40
C PRO A 356 3.43 -2.73 -7.43
N ASP A 357 3.14 -4.01 -7.18
CA ASP A 357 3.65 -5.12 -7.97
C ASP A 357 2.81 -6.37 -7.70
N ALA A 358 2.68 -7.26 -8.68
CA ALA A 358 2.06 -8.57 -8.50
C ALA A 358 2.88 -9.49 -7.59
N TYR A 359 4.10 -9.09 -7.23
CA TYR A 359 4.96 -9.84 -6.33
C TYR A 359 5.61 -8.91 -5.31
N LEU A 360 5.11 -8.89 -4.07
CA LEU A 360 5.70 -8.11 -2.97
C LEU A 360 7.18 -8.43 -2.74
N SER A 361 7.63 -9.65 -3.04
CA SER A 361 9.04 -10.06 -2.98
C SER A 361 9.98 -9.24 -3.87
N THR A 362 9.45 -8.49 -4.84
CA THR A 362 10.20 -7.60 -5.73
C THR A 362 10.27 -6.17 -5.19
N MET A 363 9.51 -5.88 -4.12
CA MET A 363 9.52 -4.57 -3.47
C MET A 363 10.77 -4.42 -2.62
N THR A 364 11.22 -3.18 -2.54
CA THR A 364 12.39 -2.76 -1.77
C THR A 364 12.05 -1.43 -1.14
N ARG A 365 12.75 -1.09 -0.04
CA ARG A 365 12.60 0.23 0.59
C ARG A 365 12.81 1.36 -0.42
N GLU A 366 13.72 1.21 -1.37
CA GLU A 366 13.99 2.19 -2.43
C GLU A 366 12.82 2.35 -3.41
N ARG A 367 12.17 1.25 -3.82
CA ARG A 367 10.96 1.32 -4.67
C ARG A 367 9.81 1.99 -3.95
N TYR A 368 9.54 1.61 -2.70
CA TYR A 368 8.52 2.27 -1.88
C TYR A 368 8.82 3.76 -1.71
N LEU A 369 10.08 4.11 -1.39
CA LEU A 369 10.48 5.50 -1.21
C LEU A 369 10.32 6.32 -2.49
N ARG A 370 10.64 5.74 -3.66
CA ARG A 370 10.40 6.38 -4.97
C ARG A 370 8.91 6.69 -5.16
N ASP A 371 8.06 5.70 -4.93
CA ASP A 371 6.62 5.81 -5.18
C ASP A 371 5.97 6.80 -4.21
N LEU A 372 6.22 6.64 -2.90
CA LEU A 372 5.67 7.51 -1.86
C LEU A 372 6.15 8.96 -1.98
N ARG A 373 7.40 9.21 -2.36
CA ARG A 373 7.87 10.58 -2.66
C ARG A 373 7.17 11.15 -3.88
N SER A 374 6.94 10.34 -4.91
CA SER A 374 6.24 10.76 -6.12
C SER A 374 4.76 11.07 -5.82
N MET A 375 4.12 10.31 -4.93
CA MET A 375 2.77 10.60 -4.44
C MET A 375 2.72 11.93 -3.68
N LYS A 376 3.63 12.12 -2.70
CA LYS A 376 3.74 13.35 -1.92
C LYS A 376 3.97 14.57 -2.80
N ASN A 377 4.89 14.49 -3.77
CA ASN A 377 5.17 15.57 -4.72
C ASN A 377 3.96 15.88 -5.62
N ALA A 378 3.16 14.87 -5.95
CA ALA A 378 1.91 15.03 -6.69
C ALA A 378 0.75 15.57 -5.82
N GLY A 379 1.02 15.94 -4.56
CA GLY A 379 0.06 16.57 -3.68
C GLY A 379 -0.80 15.58 -2.87
N PHE A 380 -0.61 14.26 -3.01
CA PHE A 380 -1.35 13.30 -2.20
C PHE A 380 -0.93 13.38 -0.73
N ASN A 381 -1.92 13.33 0.16
CA ASN A 381 -1.72 13.23 1.60
C ASN A 381 -2.18 11.88 2.17
N THR A 382 -2.83 11.04 1.34
CA THR A 382 -3.36 9.74 1.73
C THR A 382 -3.04 8.68 0.67
N VAL A 383 -2.78 7.46 1.10
CA VAL A 383 -2.62 6.27 0.26
C VAL A 383 -3.64 5.23 0.71
N ARG A 384 -4.43 4.68 -0.20
CA ARG A 384 -5.27 3.52 0.10
C ARG A 384 -4.53 2.26 -0.32
N VAL A 385 -4.18 1.41 0.65
CA VAL A 385 -3.64 0.08 0.35
C VAL A 385 -4.83 -0.78 -0.07
N HIS A 386 -4.91 -1.06 -1.37
CA HIS A 386 -6.11 -1.65 -1.97
C HIS A 386 -6.10 -3.18 -1.80
N VAL A 387 -7.02 -3.67 -0.97
CA VAL A 387 -7.28 -5.10 -0.69
C VAL A 387 -6.03 -5.96 -0.57
N HIS A 388 -5.03 -5.46 0.17
CA HIS A 388 -3.78 -6.17 0.39
C HIS A 388 -3.04 -5.61 1.60
N ILE A 389 -1.94 -6.24 1.99
CA ILE A 389 -1.03 -5.79 3.05
C ILE A 389 0.35 -5.56 2.43
N GLU A 390 0.94 -4.39 2.65
CA GLU A 390 2.29 -4.09 2.16
C GLU A 390 3.37 -4.59 3.14
N LEU A 391 4.65 -4.56 2.72
CA LEU A 391 5.75 -4.86 3.63
C LEU A 391 5.85 -3.78 4.75
N PRO A 392 6.33 -4.12 5.96
CA PRO A 392 6.48 -3.17 7.07
C PRO A 392 7.20 -1.86 6.69
N GLU A 393 8.18 -1.93 5.79
CA GLU A 393 8.93 -0.78 5.30
C GLU A 393 8.05 0.28 4.63
N PHE A 394 6.93 -0.11 4.00
CA PHE A 394 5.98 0.82 3.41
C PHE A 394 5.33 1.70 4.49
N TYR A 395 4.86 1.09 5.57
CA TYR A 395 4.17 1.79 6.66
C TYR A 395 5.15 2.67 7.46
N ASP A 396 6.37 2.18 7.72
CA ASP A 396 7.45 2.99 8.30
C ASP A 396 7.74 4.24 7.46
N LEU A 397 7.77 4.10 6.13
CA LEU A 397 7.97 5.22 5.21
C LEU A 397 6.76 6.17 5.18
N CYS A 398 5.53 5.67 5.25
CA CYS A 398 4.33 6.51 5.35
C CYS A 398 4.33 7.33 6.65
N ASP A 399 4.69 6.70 7.77
CA ASP A 399 4.89 7.36 9.06
C ASP A 399 5.96 8.45 9.00
N GLU A 400 7.10 8.16 8.35
CA GLU A 400 8.22 9.09 8.14
C GLU A 400 7.85 10.27 7.24
N LEU A 401 7.18 10.00 6.13
CA LEU A 401 6.90 10.99 5.10
C LEU A 401 5.67 11.84 5.40
N GLY A 402 4.84 11.41 6.36
CA GLY A 402 3.58 12.04 6.71
C GLY A 402 2.50 11.77 5.67
N LEU A 403 2.36 10.52 5.22
CA LEU A 403 1.29 10.09 4.33
C LEU A 403 0.30 9.24 5.14
N ALA A 404 -0.96 9.67 5.19
CA ALA A 404 -2.01 8.87 5.81
C ALA A 404 -2.28 7.60 5.00
N VAL A 405 -2.74 6.54 5.66
CA VAL A 405 -3.06 5.26 5.04
C VAL A 405 -4.51 4.90 5.33
N ILE A 406 -5.26 4.54 4.30
CA ILE A 406 -6.52 3.81 4.41
C ILE A 406 -6.16 2.34 4.12
N GLN A 407 -6.33 1.48 5.12
CA GLN A 407 -5.91 0.08 5.04
C GLN A 407 -7.13 -0.82 4.86
N ASP A 408 -7.22 -1.48 3.72
CA ASP A 408 -8.22 -2.52 3.48
C ASP A 408 -7.82 -3.83 4.18
N THR A 409 -8.81 -4.64 4.56
CA THR A 409 -8.54 -6.06 4.80
C THR A 409 -8.34 -6.80 3.47
N ASP A 410 -7.94 -8.07 3.54
CA ASP A 410 -7.81 -8.95 2.38
C ASP A 410 -9.15 -9.41 1.74
N TYR A 411 -10.27 -8.77 2.08
CA TYR A 411 -11.58 -9.13 1.56
C TYR A 411 -11.96 -8.33 0.31
N ASN A 412 -12.20 -9.03 -0.81
CA ASN A 412 -12.71 -8.43 -2.03
C ASN A 412 -13.78 -9.29 -2.71
N TRP A 413 -14.93 -8.67 -3.00
CA TRP A 413 -16.07 -9.24 -3.72
C TRP A 413 -16.72 -10.44 -3.02
N ASN A 414 -16.46 -11.66 -3.50
CA ASN A 414 -17.14 -12.88 -3.08
C ASN A 414 -16.19 -13.87 -2.40
N HIS A 415 -16.58 -14.29 -1.19
CA HIS A 415 -15.92 -15.33 -0.43
C HIS A 415 -16.97 -16.27 0.19
N PRO A 416 -16.60 -17.50 0.59
CA PRO A 416 -17.49 -18.36 1.37
C PRO A 416 -18.01 -17.65 2.63
N THR A 417 -19.27 -17.90 2.99
CA THR A 417 -19.92 -17.27 4.15
C THR A 417 -20.04 -18.19 5.36
N ASP A 418 -19.53 -19.42 5.25
CA ASP A 418 -19.60 -20.41 6.32
C ASP A 418 -18.71 -20.04 7.51
N LYS A 419 -18.95 -20.72 8.64
CA LYS A 419 -18.26 -20.44 9.90
C LYS A 419 -16.76 -20.70 9.81
N THR A 420 -16.34 -21.75 9.13
CA THR A 420 -14.94 -22.19 9.08
C THR A 420 -14.10 -21.17 8.33
N TRP A 421 -14.58 -20.75 7.15
CA TRP A 421 -13.91 -19.72 6.36
C TRP A 421 -13.87 -18.39 7.10
N ARG A 422 -14.99 -17.97 7.71
CA ARG A 422 -15.05 -16.72 8.50
C ARG A 422 -14.02 -16.71 9.62
N GLU A 423 -13.86 -17.80 10.36
CA GLU A 423 -12.89 -17.89 11.47
C GLU A 423 -11.45 -17.77 10.96
N ARG A 424 -11.10 -18.40 9.83
CA ARG A 424 -9.80 -18.22 9.15
C ARG A 424 -9.57 -16.77 8.73
N PHE A 425 -10.53 -16.16 8.04
CA PHE A 425 -10.44 -14.76 7.59
C PHE A 425 -10.28 -13.77 8.75
N ILE A 426 -11.06 -13.93 9.82
CA ILE A 426 -10.96 -13.08 11.02
C ILE A 426 -9.59 -13.23 11.67
N GLN A 427 -9.02 -14.45 11.71
CA GLN A 427 -7.69 -14.67 12.25
C GLN A 427 -6.61 -13.95 11.41
N VAL A 428 -6.63 -14.09 10.08
CA VAL A 428 -5.71 -13.38 9.18
C VAL A 428 -5.83 -11.86 9.34
N ALA A 429 -7.06 -11.34 9.40
CA ALA A 429 -7.30 -9.91 9.61
C ALA A 429 -6.83 -9.43 11.00
N HIS A 430 -6.93 -10.27 12.03
CA HIS A 430 -6.44 -9.94 13.37
C HIS A 430 -4.91 -9.80 13.38
N GLU A 431 -4.20 -10.73 12.74
CA GLU A 431 -2.75 -10.69 12.62
C GLU A 431 -2.28 -9.44 11.86
N MET A 432 -3.01 -9.05 10.80
CA MET A 432 -2.78 -7.79 10.11
C MET A 432 -2.89 -6.60 11.07
N VAL A 433 -3.97 -6.51 11.86
CA VAL A 433 -4.16 -5.41 12.82
C VAL A 433 -3.06 -5.40 13.87
N LEU A 434 -2.67 -6.55 14.42
CA LEU A 434 -1.60 -6.64 15.41
C LEU A 434 -0.25 -6.17 14.85
N MET A 435 0.04 -6.49 13.59
CA MET A 435 1.26 -6.03 12.92
C MET A 435 1.25 -4.51 12.68
N LEU A 436 0.06 -3.93 12.44
CA LEU A 436 -0.06 -2.59 11.87
C LEU A 436 -0.58 -1.51 12.83
N GLU A 437 -1.19 -1.89 13.97
CA GLU A 437 -1.88 -0.96 14.89
C GLU A 437 -0.98 0.16 15.45
N THR A 438 0.33 -0.07 15.51
CA THR A 438 1.31 0.89 16.02
C THR A 438 1.64 2.00 15.02
N HIS A 439 1.32 1.84 13.74
CA HIS A 439 1.60 2.84 12.71
C HIS A 439 0.60 4.00 12.75
N PRO A 440 1.01 5.22 13.16
CA PRO A 440 0.10 6.36 13.19
C PRO A 440 -0.44 6.74 11.80
N CYS A 441 0.25 6.38 10.71
CA CYS A 441 -0.17 6.67 9.36
C CYS A 441 -1.54 6.09 9.02
N ILE A 442 -1.90 4.92 9.53
CA ILE A 442 -3.18 4.26 9.21
C ILE A 442 -4.31 5.05 9.85
N ILE A 443 -5.12 5.79 9.10
CA ILE A 443 -6.20 6.60 9.66
C ILE A 443 -7.56 5.90 9.63
N THR A 444 -7.71 4.85 8.82
CA THR A 444 -9.00 4.15 8.63
C THR A 444 -8.75 2.69 8.27
N TRP A 445 -9.60 1.80 8.81
CA TRP A 445 -9.72 0.41 8.36
C TRP A 445 -10.92 0.25 7.42
N VAL A 446 -10.74 -0.39 6.27
CA VAL A 446 -11.85 -0.80 5.39
C VAL A 446 -12.09 -2.29 5.61
N ALA A 447 -13.27 -2.65 6.11
CA ALA A 447 -13.55 -4.02 6.50
C ALA A 447 -13.76 -4.94 5.29
N LEU A 448 -14.44 -4.47 4.24
CA LEU A 448 -14.74 -5.21 3.02
C LEU A 448 -14.62 -4.28 1.79
N ASN A 449 -14.00 -4.74 0.70
CA ASN A 449 -14.06 -4.02 -0.58
C ASN A 449 -15.13 -4.62 -1.50
N GLU A 450 -16.02 -3.75 -2.01
CA GLU A 450 -17.09 -4.09 -2.95
C GLU A 450 -17.81 -5.42 -2.62
N PRO A 451 -18.28 -5.60 -1.37
CA PRO A 451 -18.78 -6.88 -0.91
C PRO A 451 -19.97 -7.36 -1.75
N GLY A 452 -19.88 -8.61 -2.24
CA GLY A 452 -20.93 -9.20 -3.06
C GLY A 452 -20.96 -8.73 -4.52
N ASN A 453 -19.97 -7.95 -4.99
CA ASN A 453 -19.85 -7.62 -6.41
C ASN A 453 -19.76 -8.90 -7.25
N SER A 454 -20.39 -8.93 -8.42
CA SER A 454 -20.54 -10.12 -9.28
C SER A 454 -21.27 -11.33 -8.65
N ALA A 455 -21.89 -11.19 -7.47
CA ALA A 455 -22.72 -12.24 -6.88
C ALA A 455 -23.90 -12.62 -7.80
N PRO A 456 -24.33 -13.90 -7.81
CA PRO A 456 -25.35 -14.37 -8.75
C PRO A 456 -26.77 -13.88 -8.42
N THR A 457 -27.03 -13.46 -7.17
CA THR A 457 -28.33 -12.93 -6.73
C THR A 457 -28.14 -11.75 -5.76
N ASP A 458 -29.17 -10.90 -5.62
CA ASP A 458 -29.16 -9.79 -4.66
C ASP A 458 -29.01 -10.30 -3.21
N GLU A 459 -29.63 -11.44 -2.87
CA GLU A 459 -29.49 -12.02 -1.53
C GLU A 459 -28.05 -12.48 -1.26
N ALA A 460 -27.37 -13.03 -2.26
CA ALA A 460 -25.97 -13.42 -2.15
C ALA A 460 -25.05 -12.19 -2.04
N ARG A 461 -25.33 -11.12 -2.79
CA ARG A 461 -24.62 -9.84 -2.67
C ARG A 461 -24.72 -9.29 -1.24
N ASP A 462 -25.92 -9.26 -0.70
CA ASP A 462 -26.20 -8.64 0.59
C ASP A 462 -25.71 -9.51 1.76
N ALA A 463 -25.52 -10.83 1.56
CA ALA A 463 -25.11 -11.77 2.62
C ALA A 463 -23.72 -11.47 3.21
N ALA A 464 -22.77 -11.02 2.37
CA ALA A 464 -21.42 -10.67 2.83
C ALA A 464 -21.45 -9.57 3.90
N MET A 465 -22.24 -8.52 3.65
CA MET A 465 -22.39 -7.36 4.53
C MET A 465 -23.32 -7.63 5.73
N SER A 466 -24.41 -8.35 5.52
CA SER A 466 -25.49 -8.47 6.51
C SER A 466 -25.41 -9.74 7.38
N VAL A 467 -24.68 -10.78 6.95
CA VAL A 467 -24.65 -12.09 7.61
C VAL A 467 -23.23 -12.50 8.01
N SER A 468 -22.33 -12.65 7.04
CA SER A 468 -20.98 -13.20 7.25
C SER A 468 -20.08 -12.93 6.04
N PRO A 469 -18.83 -12.48 6.22
CA PRO A 469 -18.17 -12.20 7.50
C PRO A 469 -18.45 -10.78 8.05
N GLY A 470 -19.19 -9.94 7.32
CA GLY A 470 -19.30 -8.50 7.55
C GLY A 470 -19.55 -8.08 9.00
N PRO A 471 -20.67 -8.49 9.63
CA PRO A 471 -20.97 -8.06 10.99
C PRO A 471 -19.86 -8.39 11.98
N GLN A 472 -19.23 -9.56 11.84
CA GLN A 472 -18.19 -10.05 12.75
C GLN A 472 -16.87 -9.31 12.56
N ILE A 473 -16.42 -9.11 11.30
CA ILE A 473 -15.16 -8.40 11.07
C ILE A 473 -15.28 -6.90 11.42
N ILE A 474 -16.43 -6.27 11.17
CA ILE A 474 -16.66 -4.87 11.53
C ILE A 474 -16.60 -4.68 13.05
N GLU A 475 -17.27 -5.56 13.81
CA GLU A 475 -17.22 -5.53 15.28
C GLU A 475 -15.81 -5.81 15.80
N ALA A 476 -15.11 -6.77 15.20
CA ALA A 476 -13.74 -7.12 15.55
C ALA A 476 -12.78 -5.94 15.35
N LEU A 477 -12.79 -5.30 14.18
CA LEU A 477 -11.94 -4.12 13.90
C LEU A 477 -12.19 -2.98 14.89
N LYS A 478 -13.46 -2.67 15.19
CA LYS A 478 -13.84 -1.66 16.18
C LYS A 478 -13.36 -2.00 17.61
N THR A 479 -13.20 -3.29 17.90
CA THR A 479 -12.76 -3.78 19.21
C THR A 479 -11.24 -3.83 19.33
N TRP A 480 -10.56 -4.35 18.31
CA TRP A 480 -9.12 -4.48 18.28
C TRP A 480 -8.42 -3.12 18.22
N ASP A 481 -8.97 -2.18 17.45
CA ASP A 481 -8.42 -0.84 17.31
C ASP A 481 -9.50 0.26 17.33
N PRO A 482 -9.98 0.64 18.52
CA PRO A 482 -11.00 1.68 18.67
C PRO A 482 -10.48 3.09 18.35
N THR A 483 -9.18 3.26 18.07
CA THR A 483 -8.57 4.57 17.82
C THR A 483 -8.73 5.05 16.38
N ARG A 484 -9.26 4.19 15.50
CA ARG A 484 -9.43 4.45 14.08
C ARG A 484 -10.89 4.18 13.65
N PRO A 485 -11.48 5.02 12.80
CA PRO A 485 -12.76 4.73 12.17
C PRO A 485 -12.67 3.49 11.26
N VAL A 486 -13.80 2.80 11.12
CA VAL A 486 -14.00 1.69 10.19
C VAL A 486 -14.95 2.13 9.08
N ILE A 487 -14.62 1.82 7.83
CA ILE A 487 -15.55 1.78 6.67
C ILE A 487 -16.02 0.33 6.56
N LYS A 488 -17.34 0.08 6.60
CA LYS A 488 -17.85 -1.30 6.62
C LYS A 488 -17.69 -2.01 5.28
N GLY A 489 -18.07 -1.33 4.21
CA GLY A 489 -17.94 -1.83 2.85
C GLY A 489 -17.63 -0.67 1.93
N SER A 490 -16.44 -0.66 1.32
CA SER A 490 -16.13 0.31 0.26
C SER A 490 -17.14 0.12 -0.88
N TRP A 491 -17.59 1.21 -1.52
CA TRP A 491 -18.70 1.28 -2.49
C TRP A 491 -20.14 1.27 -1.90
N CYS A 492 -20.32 1.19 -0.57
CA CYS A 492 -21.64 1.20 0.05
C CYS A 492 -22.17 2.63 0.31
N VAL A 493 -22.50 3.37 -0.75
CA VAL A 493 -22.87 4.80 -0.72
C VAL A 493 -23.98 5.15 0.28
N ASP A 494 -25.01 4.31 0.32
CA ASP A 494 -26.21 4.50 1.15
C ASP A 494 -26.02 4.06 2.61
N ASP A 495 -24.98 3.27 2.93
CA ASP A 495 -24.67 2.89 4.31
C ASP A 495 -24.00 4.06 5.03
N LEU A 496 -24.57 4.51 6.15
CA LEU A 496 -24.07 5.67 6.88
C LEU A 496 -22.67 5.47 7.46
N GLU A 497 -22.26 4.24 7.77
CA GLU A 497 -20.94 3.94 8.36
C GLU A 497 -19.87 3.65 7.30
N SER A 498 -20.25 3.52 6.03
CA SER A 498 -19.36 3.45 4.88
C SER A 498 -19.39 4.82 4.18
N GLY A 499 -20.48 5.09 3.46
CA GLY A 499 -20.83 6.40 2.92
C GLY A 499 -19.94 6.86 1.77
N ASP A 500 -19.12 5.95 1.25
CA ASP A 500 -18.18 6.15 0.18
C ASP A 500 -18.67 5.54 -1.14
N SER A 501 -18.10 6.03 -2.24
CA SER A 501 -18.52 5.70 -3.60
C SER A 501 -17.34 5.33 -4.48
N HIS A 502 -17.58 4.44 -5.44
CA HIS A 502 -16.68 4.18 -6.56
C HIS A 502 -17.36 4.72 -7.83
N ASN A 503 -16.72 5.66 -8.52
CA ASN A 503 -17.30 6.34 -9.68
C ASN A 503 -16.39 6.21 -10.89
N TYR A 504 -16.75 5.26 -11.76
CA TYR A 504 -16.06 4.97 -13.02
C TYR A 504 -16.83 5.51 -14.25
N THR A 505 -17.63 6.57 -14.11
CA THR A 505 -18.37 7.18 -15.23
C THR A 505 -17.40 7.65 -16.33
N GLY A 506 -17.60 7.18 -17.57
CA GLY A 506 -16.67 7.44 -18.68
C GLY A 506 -15.36 6.66 -18.60
N SER A 507 -15.30 5.59 -17.81
CA SER A 507 -14.16 4.68 -17.67
C SER A 507 -14.53 3.21 -17.96
N LEU A 508 -14.76 2.36 -16.96
CA LEU A 508 -14.98 0.91 -17.12
C LEU A 508 -16.17 0.56 -18.02
N TRP A 509 -17.28 1.29 -17.87
CA TRP A 509 -18.59 0.89 -18.37
C TRP A 509 -19.23 1.99 -19.20
N ALA A 510 -19.86 1.58 -20.30
CA ALA A 510 -20.56 2.41 -21.27
C ALA A 510 -19.64 3.28 -22.17
N PRO A 511 -19.17 2.76 -23.32
CA PRO A 511 -18.34 3.54 -24.26
C PRO A 511 -19.06 4.77 -24.86
N ASP A 512 -20.37 4.87 -24.65
CA ASP A 512 -21.18 6.00 -25.06
C ASP A 512 -21.37 7.05 -23.95
N VAL A 513 -20.90 6.77 -22.73
CA VAL A 513 -20.99 7.67 -21.57
C VAL A 513 -19.74 8.53 -21.49
N SER A 514 -19.93 9.84 -21.39
CA SER A 514 -18.83 10.79 -21.18
C SER A 514 -18.50 10.91 -19.69
N PHE A 515 -17.22 11.08 -19.36
CA PHE A 515 -16.81 11.38 -17.98
C PHE A 515 -17.39 12.70 -17.45
N THR A 516 -17.89 13.58 -18.32
CA THR A 516 -18.60 14.80 -17.89
C THR A 516 -20.02 14.53 -17.40
N GLU A 517 -20.54 13.31 -17.53
CA GLU A 517 -21.87 12.97 -17.00
C GLU A 517 -21.90 12.91 -15.47
N ILE A 518 -20.75 13.07 -14.79
CA ILE A 518 -20.70 13.38 -13.36
C ILE A 518 -21.22 14.79 -13.02
N ASP A 519 -21.49 15.63 -14.02
CA ASP A 519 -22.00 16.98 -13.78
C ASP A 519 -23.29 16.96 -12.93
N GLY A 520 -23.26 17.68 -11.81
CA GLY A 520 -24.39 17.77 -10.88
C GLY A 520 -24.56 16.57 -9.96
N THR A 521 -23.68 15.57 -10.02
CA THR A 521 -23.62 14.54 -8.98
C THR A 521 -22.93 15.07 -7.72
N THR A 522 -23.14 14.37 -6.61
CA THR A 522 -22.55 14.71 -5.33
C THR A 522 -22.18 13.43 -4.60
N GLU A 523 -20.92 13.35 -4.16
CA GLU A 523 -20.35 12.19 -3.47
C GLU A 523 -19.70 12.65 -2.15
N LYS A 524 -20.12 12.06 -1.03
CA LYS A 524 -19.61 12.44 0.31
C LYS A 524 -18.14 12.07 0.48
N PHE A 525 -17.69 10.97 -0.12
CA PHE A 525 -16.30 10.55 -0.14
C PHE A 525 -16.13 9.55 -1.28
N ASN A 526 -15.32 9.86 -2.29
CA ASN A 526 -15.06 8.92 -3.37
C ASN A 526 -13.79 8.12 -3.04
N THR A 527 -13.86 6.79 -3.06
CA THR A 527 -12.76 5.90 -2.70
C THR A 527 -12.13 5.20 -3.91
N GLU A 528 -12.73 5.35 -5.10
CA GLU A 528 -12.17 4.93 -6.39
C GLU A 528 -12.73 5.73 -7.57
N PHE A 529 -11.83 6.26 -8.39
CA PHE A 529 -12.10 6.75 -9.74
C PHE A 529 -10.82 6.73 -10.59
N GLY A 530 -10.93 6.55 -11.91
CA GLY A 530 -9.78 6.65 -12.79
C GLY A 530 -10.01 6.06 -14.17
N PHE A 531 -8.98 6.10 -15.01
CA PHE A 531 -9.01 5.55 -16.38
C PHE A 531 -7.75 4.75 -16.71
N ASP A 532 -7.93 3.63 -17.39
CA ASP A 532 -6.85 2.78 -17.87
C ASP A 532 -6.14 3.40 -19.09
N ALA A 533 -4.82 3.51 -19.05
CA ALA A 533 -4.02 3.86 -20.20
C ALA A 533 -2.72 3.04 -20.27
N PRO A 534 -2.26 2.65 -21.47
CA PRO A 534 -0.98 1.99 -21.63
C PRO A 534 0.19 2.92 -21.30
N SER A 535 1.30 2.35 -20.85
CA SER A 535 2.55 3.08 -20.69
C SER A 535 3.13 3.52 -22.03
N SER A 536 4.20 4.32 -21.99
CA SER A 536 4.83 4.80 -23.23
C SER A 536 5.34 3.63 -24.09
N PHE A 537 5.19 3.73 -25.41
CA PHE A 537 5.66 2.65 -26.30
C PHE A 537 7.16 2.35 -26.13
N ALA A 538 7.97 3.39 -25.82
CA ALA A 538 9.39 3.24 -25.55
C ALA A 538 9.66 2.31 -24.36
N GLU A 539 8.88 2.41 -23.28
CA GLU A 539 8.96 1.50 -22.15
C GLU A 539 8.55 0.09 -22.55
N LEU A 540 7.43 -0.04 -23.27
CA LEU A 540 6.87 -1.34 -23.65
C LEU A 540 7.86 -2.17 -24.48
N THR A 541 8.80 -1.55 -25.22
CA THR A 541 9.85 -2.29 -25.94
C THR A 541 10.76 -3.16 -25.07
N LYS A 542 10.78 -2.93 -23.74
CA LYS A 542 11.44 -3.81 -22.76
C LYS A 542 10.76 -5.17 -22.63
N TYR A 543 9.52 -5.27 -23.09
CA TYR A 543 8.66 -6.45 -23.02
C TYR A 543 8.23 -6.83 -24.45
N PRO A 544 9.04 -7.59 -25.20
CA PRO A 544 8.87 -7.78 -26.64
C PRO A 544 7.49 -8.31 -27.05
N ASP A 545 6.93 -9.26 -26.30
CA ASP A 545 5.61 -9.84 -26.58
C ASP A 545 4.49 -8.81 -26.42
N ILE A 546 4.59 -7.97 -25.39
CA ILE A 546 3.63 -6.89 -25.12
C ILE A 546 3.77 -5.78 -26.15
N ALA A 547 4.99 -5.34 -26.45
CA ALA A 547 5.27 -4.35 -27.50
C ALA A 547 4.74 -4.79 -28.86
N LYS A 548 4.94 -6.07 -29.21
CA LYS A 548 4.41 -6.66 -30.44
C LYS A 548 2.89 -6.62 -30.47
N ARG A 549 2.22 -6.91 -29.36
CA ARG A 549 0.75 -6.88 -29.31
C ARG A 549 0.18 -5.46 -29.39
N LEU A 550 0.87 -4.48 -28.80
CA LEU A 550 0.47 -3.08 -28.76
C LEU A 550 1.00 -2.24 -29.96
N SER A 551 1.80 -2.82 -30.86
CA SER A 551 2.40 -2.06 -31.97
C SER A 551 1.37 -1.41 -32.88
N THR A 552 0.20 -2.03 -33.03
CA THR A 552 -0.90 -1.56 -33.88
C THR A 552 -1.58 -0.30 -33.36
N ILE A 553 -1.46 -0.01 -32.06
CA ILE A 553 -2.05 1.17 -31.41
C ILE A 553 -0.98 2.13 -30.87
N SER A 554 0.30 1.87 -31.15
CA SER A 554 1.41 2.66 -30.61
C SER A 554 1.30 4.17 -30.92
N ALA A 555 0.71 4.52 -32.06
CA ALA A 555 0.45 5.89 -32.47
C ALA A 555 -0.70 6.56 -31.67
N ASP A 556 -1.61 5.76 -31.10
CA ASP A 556 -2.79 6.22 -30.37
C ASP A 556 -2.50 6.38 -28.87
N ILE A 557 -1.41 5.78 -28.34
CA ILE A 557 -1.03 5.85 -26.91
C ILE A 557 -1.04 7.29 -26.35
N PRO A 558 -0.50 8.32 -27.03
CA PRO A 558 -0.59 9.69 -26.54
C PRO A 558 -2.02 10.19 -26.32
N GLU A 559 -2.96 9.84 -27.20
CA GLU A 559 -4.38 10.21 -27.07
C GLU A 559 -5.04 9.46 -25.89
N LEU A 560 -4.70 8.18 -25.69
CA LEU A 560 -5.18 7.39 -24.55
C LEU A 560 -4.72 7.99 -23.22
N GLN A 561 -3.44 8.38 -23.13
CA GLN A 561 -2.93 9.05 -21.94
C GLN A 561 -3.53 10.45 -21.76
N GLU A 562 -3.83 11.18 -22.85
CA GLU A 562 -4.53 12.47 -22.79
C GLU A 562 -5.95 12.33 -22.23
N TYR A 563 -6.66 11.25 -22.55
CA TYR A 563 -7.95 10.94 -21.94
C TYR A 563 -7.80 10.70 -20.44
N GLN A 564 -6.82 9.90 -20.00
CA GLN A 564 -6.52 9.68 -18.57
C GLN A 564 -6.21 10.99 -17.85
N TYR A 565 -5.39 11.87 -18.44
CA TYR A 565 -5.12 13.22 -17.94
C TYR A 565 -6.41 14.04 -17.77
N THR A 566 -7.21 14.11 -18.83
CA THR A 566 -8.41 14.96 -18.84
C THR A 566 -9.44 14.49 -17.83
N LEU A 567 -9.70 13.18 -17.77
CA LEU A 567 -10.63 12.57 -16.81
C LEU A 567 -10.16 12.81 -15.38
N THR A 568 -8.88 12.51 -15.08
CA THR A 568 -8.31 12.68 -13.74
C THR A 568 -8.43 14.13 -13.28
N LYS A 569 -8.06 15.10 -14.13
CA LYS A 569 -8.20 16.53 -13.83
C LYS A 569 -9.66 16.93 -13.61
N TYR A 570 -10.57 16.46 -14.46
CA TYR A 570 -12.00 16.79 -14.39
C TYR A 570 -12.63 16.32 -13.08
N TYR A 571 -12.37 15.07 -12.68
CA TYR A 571 -12.87 14.48 -11.44
C TYR A 571 -12.32 15.20 -10.20
N ILE A 572 -11.01 15.48 -10.17
CA ILE A 572 -10.40 16.19 -9.05
C ILE A 572 -11.02 17.60 -8.91
N ASP A 573 -11.12 18.37 -9.99
CA ASP A 573 -11.74 19.69 -9.95
C ASP A 573 -13.21 19.61 -9.48
N HIS A 574 -13.96 18.61 -9.93
CA HIS A 574 -15.34 18.36 -9.53
C HIS A 574 -15.49 18.08 -8.03
N TYR A 575 -14.67 17.20 -7.45
CA TYR A 575 -14.72 16.90 -6.02
C TYR A 575 -14.23 18.07 -5.17
N ARG A 576 -13.14 18.74 -5.60
CA ARG A 576 -12.62 19.92 -4.89
C ARG A 576 -13.59 21.09 -4.89
N ALA A 577 -14.37 21.26 -5.94
CA ALA A 577 -15.42 22.29 -5.99
C ALA A 577 -16.56 22.08 -4.97
N GLN A 578 -16.61 20.88 -4.36
CA GLN A 578 -17.56 20.43 -3.33
C GLN A 578 -16.88 20.14 -1.98
N LYS A 579 -15.62 20.58 -1.81
CA LYS A 579 -14.84 20.38 -0.58
C LYS A 579 -15.63 20.77 0.67
N ASP A 580 -15.62 19.87 1.65
CA ASP A 580 -16.27 19.95 2.96
C ASP A 580 -17.81 20.12 2.93
N ASN A 581 -18.42 20.16 1.74
CA ASN A 581 -19.87 20.25 1.58
C ASN A 581 -20.33 19.65 0.23
N PRO A 582 -20.61 18.34 0.17
CA PRO A 582 -20.46 17.35 1.25
C PRO A 582 -19.23 16.46 1.12
N ASN A 583 -18.32 16.77 0.19
CA ASN A 583 -17.22 15.90 -0.17
C ASN A 583 -16.06 16.02 0.84
N SER A 584 -15.66 14.89 1.43
CA SER A 584 -14.51 14.77 2.35
C SER A 584 -13.18 14.52 1.63
N GLY A 585 -13.22 14.30 0.32
CA GLY A 585 -12.06 13.94 -0.48
C GLY A 585 -12.36 12.85 -1.51
N TYR A 586 -11.28 12.37 -2.10
CA TYR A 586 -11.28 11.41 -3.19
C TYR A 586 -10.04 10.51 -3.14
N VAL A 587 -10.13 9.33 -3.77
CA VAL A 587 -9.00 8.40 -3.96
C VAL A 587 -8.90 8.02 -5.43
N GLN A 588 -7.83 8.46 -6.09
CA GLN A 588 -7.56 8.13 -7.48
C GLN A 588 -7.12 6.66 -7.60
N PHE A 589 -7.82 5.88 -8.41
CA PHE A 589 -7.48 4.51 -8.77
C PHE A 589 -6.75 4.51 -10.11
N MET A 590 -5.46 4.16 -10.19
CA MET A 590 -4.52 3.94 -9.09
C MET A 590 -3.18 4.62 -9.36
N PHE A 591 -2.27 4.63 -8.38
CA PHE A 591 -1.00 5.34 -8.51
C PHE A 591 -0.08 4.70 -9.56
N ILE A 592 0.11 3.38 -9.49
CA ILE A 592 1.09 2.62 -10.27
C ILE A 592 0.46 1.36 -10.87
N ASP A 593 0.89 0.95 -12.07
CA ASP A 593 0.46 -0.34 -12.65
C ASP A 593 1.16 -1.51 -11.94
N VAL A 594 0.38 -2.55 -11.61
CA VAL A 594 0.82 -3.73 -10.84
C VAL A 594 1.74 -4.67 -11.64
N ALA A 595 1.62 -4.65 -12.97
CA ALA A 595 2.43 -5.44 -13.89
C ALA A 595 2.66 -4.64 -15.18
N PRO A 596 3.56 -5.07 -16.08
CA PRO A 596 3.75 -4.46 -17.40
C PRO A 596 2.54 -4.51 -18.35
N GLN A 597 1.42 -3.90 -17.99
CA GLN A 597 0.15 -4.00 -18.71
C GLN A 597 -0.48 -2.61 -18.92
N SER A 598 -1.60 -2.55 -19.65
CA SER A 598 -2.45 -1.36 -19.61
C SER A 598 -3.30 -1.45 -18.34
N PHE A 599 -3.14 -0.49 -17.43
CA PHE A 599 -4.03 -0.37 -16.28
C PHE A 599 -4.22 1.09 -15.83
N TYR A 600 -4.95 1.26 -14.72
CA TYR A 600 -5.33 2.53 -14.11
C TYR A 600 -4.18 3.37 -13.54
N GLY A 601 -2.95 2.84 -13.49
CA GLY A 601 -1.79 3.56 -12.98
C GLY A 601 -1.60 4.90 -13.69
N VAL A 602 -1.44 6.00 -12.96
CA VAL A 602 -0.91 7.27 -13.52
C VAL A 602 0.60 7.22 -13.69
N VAL A 603 1.24 6.23 -13.07
CA VAL A 603 2.64 5.83 -13.24
C VAL A 603 2.66 4.38 -13.74
N SER A 604 3.56 4.05 -14.65
CA SER A 604 3.73 2.68 -15.14
C SER A 604 4.38 1.76 -14.10
N HIS A 605 4.32 0.45 -14.32
CA HIS A 605 5.01 -0.56 -13.50
C HIS A 605 6.50 -0.25 -13.28
N ALA A 606 7.18 0.27 -14.30
CA ALA A 606 8.59 0.66 -14.18
C ALA A 606 8.83 1.95 -13.37
N GLY A 607 7.79 2.62 -12.90
CA GLY A 607 7.86 3.90 -12.19
C GLY A 607 7.98 5.12 -13.11
N LEU A 608 7.51 5.03 -14.37
CA LEU A 608 7.56 6.16 -15.31
C LEU A 608 6.19 6.87 -15.37
N PRO A 609 6.15 8.21 -15.31
CA PRO A 609 4.88 8.94 -15.33
C PRO A 609 4.18 8.80 -16.69
N LYS A 610 2.86 8.59 -16.65
CA LYS A 610 1.94 8.77 -17.78
C LYS A 610 1.35 10.19 -17.74
N ARG A 611 0.69 10.65 -18.81
CA ARG A 611 0.05 11.99 -18.82
C ARG A 611 -0.94 12.19 -17.66
N GLY A 612 -1.60 11.14 -17.17
CA GLY A 612 -2.46 11.21 -15.99
C GLY A 612 -1.77 11.82 -14.75
N TYR A 613 -0.46 11.61 -14.59
CA TYR A 613 0.33 12.15 -13.49
C TYR A 613 0.44 13.69 -13.54
N ASP A 614 0.44 14.29 -14.74
CA ASP A 614 0.52 15.75 -14.92
C ASP A 614 -0.72 16.46 -14.30
N ALA A 615 -1.89 15.82 -14.36
CA ALA A 615 -3.14 16.38 -13.81
C ALA A 615 -3.04 16.67 -12.30
N LEU A 616 -2.24 15.87 -11.59
CA LEU A 616 -2.08 15.97 -10.14
C LEU A 616 -1.31 17.24 -9.74
N PHE A 617 -0.34 17.68 -10.55
CA PHE A 617 0.39 18.92 -10.26
C PHE A 617 -0.46 20.17 -10.43
N GLU A 618 -1.50 20.11 -11.26
CA GLU A 618 -2.40 21.25 -11.46
C GLU A 618 -3.55 21.26 -10.45
N SER A 619 -4.19 20.11 -10.22
CA SER A 619 -5.47 20.06 -9.49
C SER A 619 -5.38 19.43 -8.10
N ASN A 620 -4.33 18.65 -7.80
CA ASN A 620 -4.23 17.87 -6.54
C ASN A 620 -3.35 18.51 -5.47
N GLN A 621 -2.68 19.64 -5.74
CA GLN A 621 -1.81 20.35 -4.78
C GLN A 621 -2.59 20.94 -3.58
N PRO A 622 -1.97 21.12 -2.39
CA PRO A 622 -2.67 21.58 -1.18
C PRO A 622 -3.25 22.99 -1.34
N VAL A 623 -2.56 23.80 -2.14
CA VAL A 623 -3.03 25.10 -2.58
C VAL A 623 -3.26 25.01 -4.08
N SER A 624 -4.51 25.16 -4.51
CA SER A 624 -4.88 24.98 -5.91
C SER A 624 -5.83 26.06 -6.40
N VAL A 625 -5.51 26.66 -7.55
CA VAL A 625 -6.44 27.46 -8.35
C VAL A 625 -7.02 26.62 -9.48
N PHE A 626 -8.34 26.59 -9.61
CA PHE A 626 -9.03 25.70 -10.55
C PHE A 626 -10.41 26.25 -10.94
N LEU A 627 -11.10 25.57 -11.85
CA LEU A 627 -12.42 25.97 -12.33
C LEU A 627 -13.53 25.12 -11.72
N ARG A 628 -14.62 25.77 -11.30
CA ARG A 628 -15.92 25.11 -11.25
C ARG A 628 -16.51 25.09 -12.66
N ARG A 629 -16.70 23.90 -13.21
CA ARG A 629 -17.21 23.75 -14.58
C ARG A 629 -18.04 22.49 -14.77
N THR A 630 -18.84 22.52 -15.82
CA THR A 630 -19.58 21.42 -16.44
C THR A 630 -19.13 21.28 -17.89
N ALA A 631 -19.65 20.29 -18.61
CA ALA A 631 -19.45 20.10 -20.05
C ALA A 631 -19.83 21.33 -20.90
N ASN A 632 -20.69 22.21 -20.38
CA ASN A 632 -21.31 23.30 -21.14
C ASN A 632 -21.12 24.69 -20.51
N GLU A 633 -20.61 24.78 -19.29
CA GLU A 633 -20.47 26.05 -18.57
C GLU A 633 -19.22 26.04 -17.68
N VAL A 634 -18.45 27.13 -17.74
CA VAL A 634 -17.44 27.47 -16.73
C VAL A 634 -18.05 28.54 -15.84
N SER A 635 -18.37 28.15 -14.61
CA SER A 635 -19.10 28.98 -13.65
C SER A 635 -18.15 29.92 -12.92
N ASP A 636 -17.13 29.37 -12.26
CA ASP A 636 -16.30 30.11 -11.30
C ASP A 636 -14.81 29.77 -11.41
N VAL A 637 -13.96 30.74 -11.07
CA VAL A 637 -12.57 30.54 -10.65
C VAL A 637 -12.56 30.32 -9.15
N LEU A 638 -11.98 29.21 -8.70
CA LEU A 638 -11.88 28.81 -7.31
C LEU A 638 -10.42 28.80 -6.84
N LEU A 639 -10.22 29.02 -5.54
CA LEU A 639 -8.96 28.80 -4.85
C LEU A 639 -9.22 27.95 -3.60
N ALA A 640 -8.55 26.80 -3.50
CA ALA A 640 -8.57 25.97 -2.31
C ALA A 640 -7.24 26.10 -1.54
N ASN A 641 -7.34 26.17 -0.21
CA ASN A 641 -6.23 25.99 0.71
C ASN A 641 -6.56 24.86 1.68
N ASP A 642 -5.87 23.73 1.54
CA ASP A 642 -6.05 22.56 2.42
C ASP A 642 -5.15 22.62 3.65
N HIS A 643 -4.27 23.61 3.78
CA HIS A 643 -3.44 23.74 4.97
C HIS A 643 -4.25 24.21 6.19
N PRO A 644 -3.86 23.78 7.40
CA PRO A 644 -4.52 24.22 8.63
C PRO A 644 -4.11 25.63 9.10
N TRP A 645 -3.32 26.35 8.30
CA TRP A 645 -2.95 27.75 8.52
C TRP A 645 -3.42 28.62 7.35
N SER A 646 -3.64 29.89 7.64
CA SER A 646 -3.95 30.90 6.63
C SER A 646 -2.72 31.22 5.79
N LEU A 647 -2.93 31.45 4.49
CA LEU A 647 -1.88 31.91 3.57
C LEU A 647 -1.82 33.43 3.47
N GLY A 648 -2.76 34.14 4.12
CA GLY A 648 -2.92 35.58 4.01
C GLY A 648 -3.33 36.01 2.59
N GLN A 649 -2.92 37.22 2.19
CA GLN A 649 -3.24 37.74 0.87
C GLN A 649 -2.54 36.97 -0.25
N MET A 650 -3.29 36.55 -1.26
CA MET A 650 -2.81 35.98 -2.51
C MET A 650 -3.40 36.75 -3.69
N THR A 651 -2.63 36.89 -4.78
CA THR A 651 -3.14 37.41 -6.05
C THR A 651 -3.52 36.23 -6.94
N VAL A 652 -4.74 36.24 -7.47
CA VAL A 652 -5.22 35.24 -8.43
C VAL A 652 -5.52 35.95 -9.75
N GLU A 653 -4.82 35.54 -10.80
CA GLU A 653 -4.98 36.05 -12.15
C GLU A 653 -5.56 34.97 -13.05
N TRP A 654 -6.47 35.35 -13.96
CA TRP A 654 -6.96 34.45 -14.99
C TRP A 654 -6.99 35.12 -16.35
N THR A 655 -6.65 34.34 -17.38
CA THR A 655 -6.69 34.77 -18.77
C THR A 655 -7.51 33.77 -19.57
N VAL A 656 -8.45 34.28 -20.36
CA VAL A 656 -9.26 33.52 -21.32
C VAL A 656 -8.79 33.89 -22.71
N THR A 657 -8.35 32.93 -23.51
CA THR A 657 -7.92 33.15 -24.89
C THR A 657 -8.71 32.29 -25.87
N ASN A 658 -8.87 32.78 -27.10
CA ASN A 658 -9.41 31.98 -28.20
C ASN A 658 -8.33 31.09 -28.84
N ALA A 659 -8.71 30.37 -29.91
CA ALA A 659 -7.81 29.48 -30.65
C ALA A 659 -6.62 30.19 -31.31
N GLU A 660 -6.75 31.47 -31.66
CA GLU A 660 -5.65 32.27 -32.20
C GLU A 660 -4.71 32.84 -31.12
N GLY A 661 -4.99 32.55 -29.84
CA GLY A 661 -4.25 33.09 -28.70
C GLY A 661 -4.62 34.52 -28.34
N ALA A 662 -5.67 35.09 -28.94
CA ALA A 662 -6.15 36.42 -28.58
C ALA A 662 -6.91 36.38 -27.25
N THR A 663 -6.56 37.29 -26.34
CA THR A 663 -7.22 37.43 -25.04
C THR A 663 -8.67 37.91 -25.22
N LEU A 664 -9.62 37.05 -24.83
CA LEU A 664 -11.04 37.34 -24.77
C LEU A 664 -11.42 38.04 -23.46
N SER A 665 -10.78 37.65 -22.36
CA SER A 665 -10.99 38.21 -21.03
C SER A 665 -9.73 38.03 -20.18
N TYR A 666 -9.51 38.96 -19.27
CA TYR A 666 -8.48 38.91 -18.25
C TYR A 666 -9.06 39.45 -16.94
N GLY A 667 -8.69 38.86 -15.82
CA GLY A 667 -8.99 39.39 -14.51
C GLY A 667 -7.90 39.07 -13.49
N THR A 668 -7.90 39.83 -12.42
CA THR A 668 -6.98 39.71 -11.30
C THR A 668 -7.72 40.12 -10.03
N GLU A 669 -7.58 39.33 -8.98
CA GLU A 669 -8.17 39.61 -7.68
C GLU A 669 -7.14 39.38 -6.57
N LEU A 670 -7.20 40.22 -5.55
CA LEU A 670 -6.44 40.04 -4.32
C LEU A 670 -7.39 39.47 -3.26
N VAL A 671 -7.13 38.25 -2.83
CA VAL A 671 -7.98 37.50 -1.88
C VAL A 671 -7.21 37.19 -0.62
N ASP A 672 -7.84 37.31 0.54
CA ASP A 672 -7.28 36.84 1.81
C ASP A 672 -7.69 35.37 2.01
N VAL A 673 -6.70 34.47 2.04
CA VAL A 673 -6.94 33.02 2.04
C VAL A 673 -6.82 32.45 3.45
N GLY A 674 -7.96 32.05 4.01
CA GLY A 674 -8.06 31.42 5.32
C GLY A 674 -7.47 30.01 5.37
N ALA A 675 -7.34 29.45 6.57
CA ALA A 675 -7.00 28.04 6.78
C ALA A 675 -8.14 27.12 6.35
N ASN A 676 -7.83 25.96 5.76
CA ASN A 676 -8.80 24.95 5.32
C ASN A 676 -10.03 25.58 4.64
N SER A 677 -9.81 26.30 3.53
CA SER A 677 -10.86 27.09 2.88
C SER A 677 -10.99 26.81 1.38
N LEU A 678 -12.16 27.16 0.86
CA LEU A 678 -12.49 27.13 -0.57
C LEU A 678 -13.13 28.48 -0.93
N GLU A 679 -12.37 29.34 -1.61
CA GLU A 679 -12.79 30.67 -1.99
C GLU A 679 -13.27 30.69 -3.44
N THR A 680 -14.38 31.40 -3.68
CA THR A 680 -14.79 31.78 -5.04
C THR A 680 -14.18 33.11 -5.39
N ILE A 681 -13.26 33.13 -6.35
CA ILE A 681 -12.48 34.31 -6.73
C ILE A 681 -13.26 35.18 -7.71
N ALA A 682 -13.84 34.55 -8.74
CA ALA A 682 -14.60 35.25 -9.76
C ALA A 682 -15.63 34.32 -10.40
N SER A 683 -16.82 34.85 -10.68
CA SER A 683 -17.80 34.17 -11.52
C SER A 683 -17.62 34.58 -12.97
N LEU A 684 -17.32 33.61 -13.83
CA LEU A 684 -17.05 33.84 -15.25
C LEU A 684 -18.31 33.70 -16.11
N GLY A 685 -19.21 32.77 -15.77
CA GLY A 685 -20.46 32.52 -16.51
C GLY A 685 -20.25 32.27 -18.01
N ILE A 686 -19.13 31.64 -18.38
CA ILE A 686 -18.76 31.35 -19.77
C ILE A 686 -19.56 30.11 -20.19
N LYS A 687 -20.41 30.26 -21.21
CA LYS A 687 -21.26 29.19 -21.72
C LYS A 687 -20.81 28.75 -23.11
N ARG A 688 -20.81 27.43 -23.34
CA ARG A 688 -20.39 26.81 -24.60
C ARG A 688 -21.09 27.41 -25.83
N ASP A 689 -22.38 27.72 -25.72
CA ASP A 689 -23.20 28.27 -26.81
C ASP A 689 -22.85 29.71 -27.21
N ARG A 690 -22.08 30.43 -26.38
CA ARG A 690 -21.68 31.82 -26.63
C ARG A 690 -20.33 31.97 -27.32
N TYR A 691 -19.60 30.88 -27.51
CA TYR A 691 -18.27 30.91 -28.11
C TYR A 691 -18.19 29.96 -29.30
N VAL A 692 -17.51 30.40 -30.34
CA VAL A 692 -17.25 29.60 -31.53
C VAL A 692 -15.77 29.25 -31.55
N GLY A 693 -15.47 27.98 -31.40
CA GLY A 693 -14.10 27.45 -31.43
C GLY A 693 -13.45 27.29 -30.05
N PRO A 694 -12.21 26.75 -30.01
CA PRO A 694 -11.50 26.45 -28.77
C PRO A 694 -11.30 27.66 -27.87
N ILE A 695 -11.47 27.45 -26.56
CA ILE A 695 -11.14 28.43 -25.52
C ILE A 695 -10.11 27.82 -24.60
N THR A 696 -9.04 28.58 -24.34
CA THR A 696 -8.05 28.23 -23.32
C THR A 696 -8.20 29.16 -22.13
N ILE A 697 -8.21 28.59 -20.92
CA ILE A 697 -8.22 29.34 -19.66
C ILE A 697 -6.95 29.01 -18.89
N VAL A 698 -6.21 30.04 -18.50
CA VAL A 698 -5.03 29.91 -17.62
C VAL A 698 -5.32 30.66 -16.33
N ILE A 699 -5.04 30.03 -15.20
CA ILE A 699 -5.22 30.62 -13.86
C ILE A 699 -3.89 30.51 -13.13
N VAL A 700 -3.48 31.58 -12.45
CA VAL A 700 -2.25 31.66 -11.68
C VAL A 700 -2.55 32.24 -10.31
N GLY A 701 -2.20 31.52 -9.25
CA GLY A 701 -2.23 32.00 -7.88
C GLY A 701 -0.81 32.29 -7.38
N ALA A 702 -0.56 33.50 -6.91
CA ALA A 702 0.73 33.94 -6.39
C ALA A 702 0.62 34.47 -4.96
N ASP A 703 1.68 34.29 -4.18
CA ASP A 703 1.79 34.86 -2.84
C ASP A 703 2.09 36.37 -2.87
N GLN A 704 2.24 36.98 -1.69
CA GLN A 704 2.51 38.42 -1.54
C GLN A 704 3.86 38.86 -2.14
N GLU A 705 4.82 37.94 -2.29
CA GLU A 705 6.10 38.22 -2.94
C GLU A 705 6.05 38.00 -4.47
N GLY A 706 4.89 37.64 -5.01
CA GLY A 706 4.69 37.37 -6.44
C GLY A 706 5.22 36.01 -6.88
N ARG A 707 5.51 35.09 -5.95
CA ARG A 707 5.92 33.72 -6.30
C ARG A 707 4.67 32.92 -6.67
N VAL A 708 4.73 32.23 -7.80
CA VAL A 708 3.64 31.35 -8.25
C VAL A 708 3.55 30.15 -7.31
N ILE A 709 2.41 30.02 -6.64
CA ILE A 709 2.09 28.92 -5.74
C ILE A 709 1.29 27.84 -6.47
N SER A 710 0.36 28.26 -7.34
CA SER A 710 -0.48 27.35 -8.10
C SER A 710 -0.75 27.86 -9.51
N ARG A 711 -0.88 26.95 -10.46
CA ARG A 711 -1.20 27.27 -11.86
C ARG A 711 -1.99 26.12 -12.48
N SER A 712 -3.10 26.46 -13.13
CA SER A 712 -3.93 25.53 -13.88
C SER A 712 -4.15 25.98 -15.31
N ILE A 713 -4.15 25.03 -16.25
CA ILE A 713 -4.47 25.29 -17.66
C ILE A 713 -5.62 24.40 -18.10
N TYR A 714 -6.58 25.01 -18.81
CA TYR A 714 -7.70 24.34 -19.42
C TYR A 714 -7.67 24.63 -20.91
N ASN A 715 -7.08 23.74 -21.69
CA ASN A 715 -7.06 23.83 -23.15
C ASN A 715 -8.39 23.32 -23.70
N ASP A 716 -9.00 24.10 -24.60
CA ASP A 716 -10.29 23.78 -25.24
C ASP A 716 -11.36 23.30 -24.24
N VAL A 717 -11.67 24.16 -23.26
CA VAL A 717 -12.38 23.82 -22.01
C VAL A 717 -13.73 23.11 -22.17
N PHE A 718 -14.36 23.16 -23.35
CA PHE A 718 -15.64 22.50 -23.65
C PHE A 718 -15.53 21.28 -24.59
N ASN A 719 -14.36 21.01 -25.14
CA ASN A 719 -14.14 19.93 -26.08
C ASN A 719 -13.43 18.77 -25.39
N HIS A 720 -14.22 17.94 -24.73
CA HIS A 720 -13.72 16.76 -24.03
C HIS A 720 -13.42 15.63 -25.02
N PRO A 721 -12.32 14.88 -24.82
CA PRO A 721 -12.04 13.73 -25.64
C PRO A 721 -13.17 12.70 -25.45
N ARG A 722 -13.52 12.00 -26.53
CA ARG A 722 -14.51 10.93 -26.45
C ARG A 722 -13.88 9.72 -25.79
N HIS A 723 -14.73 8.88 -25.18
CA HIS A 723 -14.30 7.60 -24.66
C HIS A 723 -13.50 6.84 -25.73
N PRO A 724 -12.24 6.46 -25.48
CA PRO A 724 -11.41 5.87 -26.53
C PRO A 724 -11.91 4.47 -26.88
N LYS A 725 -11.83 4.11 -28.17
CA LYS A 725 -12.24 2.79 -28.65
C LYS A 725 -11.22 1.73 -28.28
N GLY A 726 -11.68 0.51 -27.99
CA GLY A 726 -10.79 -0.61 -27.68
C GLY A 726 -10.29 -0.64 -26.24
N HIS A 727 -10.98 0.08 -25.34
CA HIS A 727 -10.79 -0.04 -23.90
C HIS A 727 -10.83 -1.52 -23.50
N PRO A 728 -9.80 -2.01 -22.78
CA PRO A 728 -9.71 -3.43 -22.48
C PRO A 728 -10.63 -3.76 -21.32
N ASP A 729 -11.77 -4.38 -21.60
CA ASP A 729 -12.67 -4.96 -20.60
C ASP A 729 -12.22 -6.38 -20.19
N ARG A 730 -11.18 -6.92 -20.85
CA ARG A 730 -10.72 -8.30 -20.73
C ARG A 730 -9.20 -8.40 -20.86
N MET A 731 -8.65 -9.47 -20.31
CA MET A 731 -7.25 -9.85 -20.51
C MET A 731 -7.02 -10.52 -21.86
N SER A 732 -5.81 -10.33 -22.41
CA SER A 732 -5.34 -11.08 -23.58
C SER A 732 -5.38 -12.59 -23.33
N HIS A 733 -5.94 -13.36 -24.27
CA HIS A 733 -5.94 -14.82 -24.16
C HIS A 733 -4.54 -15.44 -24.24
N GLU A 734 -3.66 -14.81 -25.02
CA GLU A 734 -2.28 -15.24 -25.27
C GLU A 734 -1.41 -14.99 -24.03
N LEU A 735 -1.37 -13.74 -23.56
CA LEU A 735 -0.47 -13.32 -22.50
C LEU A 735 -1.11 -13.38 -21.11
N GLY A 736 -2.42 -13.19 -20.99
CA GLY A 736 -3.10 -13.17 -19.68
C GLY A 736 -2.93 -11.86 -18.93
N VAL A 737 -2.64 -10.76 -19.62
CA VAL A 737 -2.58 -9.39 -19.07
C VAL A 737 -3.55 -8.46 -19.79
N ARG A 738 -3.94 -7.35 -19.14
CA ARG A 738 -4.85 -6.35 -19.71
C ARG A 738 -4.11 -5.50 -20.75
N LEU A 739 -4.60 -5.49 -22.00
CA LEU A 739 -3.94 -4.80 -23.11
C LEU A 739 -4.97 -4.12 -24.01
N TYR A 740 -4.79 -2.82 -24.21
CA TYR A 740 -5.66 -2.00 -25.05
C TYR A 740 -5.71 -2.54 -26.49
N GLY A 741 -6.91 -2.63 -27.08
CA GLY A 741 -7.12 -3.13 -28.44
C GLY A 741 -6.70 -4.59 -28.71
N ALA A 742 -6.43 -5.37 -27.66
CA ALA A 742 -5.85 -6.71 -27.79
C ALA A 742 -6.87 -7.85 -27.93
N THR A 743 -8.16 -7.54 -28.10
CA THR A 743 -9.26 -8.52 -28.14
C THR A 743 -9.56 -9.12 -29.52
N SER A 744 -8.76 -8.79 -30.55
CA SER A 744 -8.81 -9.43 -31.88
C SER A 744 -7.85 -10.60 -32.02
#